data_AF-A0A9W6WNN9-F1
#
_entry.id   AF-A0A9W6WNN9-F1
#
_cell.length_a   1.000
_cell.length_b   1.000
_cell.length_c   1.000
_cell.angle_alpha   90.00
_cell.angle_beta   90.00
_cell.angle_gamma   90.00
#
_symmetry.space_group_name_H-M   'P 1'
#
loop_
_entity.id
_entity.type
_entity.pdbx_description
1 polymer ?
#
loop_
_entity_poly.entity_id
_entity_poly.type
_entity_poly.pdbx_seq_one_letter_code
_entity_poly.pdbx_strand_id
1 'polypeptide(L)'
;MGLTPDAGPCLTIAAAWDHENVRHAAPWLHYGDETCGGGTRSAGSLPNRPSAAQAASARHDPVRRRSMLAITSFPRRFPTASKRPLRLPVQLARAMSAAAPSAPAAAVTVRRHAPCSPPSSPQWASALPAFSSPEGRRSVHSKAPSSQSSTFATSAARAHDDEQLHLQQQHEVYDDSFLFGERADDWFTTARNPRTDPTFPGVDRATGRLNAIKMPDLRACTRQEMLDYFDNSWAMTDALFATLQGERAFMTPPPHHLRHPLIFYYGHPTSFFVNKFLVSGLISEPVNPYFEHIFEVGVDEVHWDDMNKNEMQWPHVTEVLDYRRQVYQLIRSVVETHPGLEPGHEQITEGSPLWALQMGLEHERIHHETSSMLMLEHPVDFFQSTSLLPDYHESLAYDSKEVALHPVAGVDFPVNEFLDVPAAKVQIGKPRDFPTFGWDNEYGHREVDVPGCRVNKFLVSNGEFLDFVRDGGYLEPTYWSKLGWEWRCFRNTKWPAFWVQDGPSGSHRFKLRAMFDVVPMQWSWPAQVNLHEAQAFCKWKQAKQTDDKVVYHLTTEPIHQLMRDAKDRSADVSSDDILRLPEGTNMAAATGKNLNWSYISFSPVNALPPTAQGFHDVFGNAWEWCEDMFSALPGFRVHPYYNDFSEPCFDGEHNVIMGGSFASAGDNGASKFARYHFRPHFFQHAGFRVVEQKMDDDGTITLATTDVNAPPPYVNGNPFRSSERVVVSGSATKDEVAGRSCQDLFEDLRRKSEQALESFVVSSTSDTASKPLVARDGTVAAAKLRRQVRCGEILVVVPSDEATPAVLEDKFELLATSEVLVFTQESATEARVTAETVTAWKKIRD
;
A
#
# COMPACT_ATOMS: atom_id res chain seq x y z
N MET A 1 -53.01 21.77 -28.02
CA MET A 1 -54.32 22.27 -27.55
C MET A 1 -54.84 21.27 -26.53
N GLY A 2 -55.11 21.58 -25.26
CA GLY A 2 -54.80 22.81 -24.51
C GLY A 2 -55.13 22.65 -23.01
N LEU A 3 -54.31 23.31 -22.17
CA LEU A 3 -54.68 24.23 -21.08
C LEU A 3 -55.65 23.73 -19.96
N THR A 4 -55.26 23.51 -18.68
CA THR A 4 -54.66 24.39 -17.61
C THR A 4 -55.66 25.36 -16.94
N PRO A 5 -55.39 25.96 -15.75
CA PRO A 5 -54.25 25.84 -14.80
C PRO A 5 -54.69 25.11 -13.50
N ASP A 6 -54.31 25.34 -12.23
CA ASP A 6 -53.48 26.32 -11.45
C ASP A 6 -53.18 25.67 -10.04
N ALA A 7 -52.40 26.16 -9.05
CA ALA A 7 -51.58 27.37 -8.80
C ALA A 7 -50.49 27.08 -7.71
N GLY A 8 -49.71 28.10 -7.31
CA GLY A 8 -48.91 28.19 -6.05
C GLY A 8 -49.23 29.50 -5.29
N PRO A 9 -48.30 30.17 -4.55
CA PRO A 9 -46.90 29.83 -4.22
C PRO A 9 -46.41 30.26 -2.78
N CYS A 10 -45.11 30.08 -2.47
CA CYS A 10 -44.18 30.93 -1.66
C CYS A 10 -44.53 31.48 -0.23
N LEU A 11 -43.61 32.07 0.57
CA LEU A 11 -42.21 31.80 1.01
C LEU A 11 -41.78 32.93 2.00
N THR A 12 -41.16 32.61 3.15
CA THR A 12 -40.34 33.50 4.05
C THR A 12 -40.82 34.89 4.53
N ILE A 13 -40.60 35.17 5.83
CA ILE A 13 -39.84 36.35 6.36
C ILE A 13 -39.57 36.13 7.87
N ALA A 14 -38.52 36.74 8.44
CA ALA A 14 -38.06 36.51 9.82
C ALA A 14 -37.93 37.80 10.66
N ALA A 15 -38.20 37.70 11.97
CA ALA A 15 -37.81 38.59 13.08
C ALA A 15 -38.49 38.10 14.40
N ALA A 16 -38.05 38.37 15.63
CA ALA A 16 -36.73 38.70 16.21
C ALA A 16 -36.89 38.78 17.76
N TRP A 17 -35.78 38.66 18.53
CA TRP A 17 -35.62 39.11 19.94
C TRP A 17 -36.42 38.36 21.06
N ASP A 18 -35.99 38.26 22.33
CA ASP A 18 -34.67 38.38 23.00
C ASP A 18 -34.80 37.84 24.48
N HIS A 19 -33.72 37.89 25.29
CA HIS A 19 -33.62 37.61 26.75
C HIS A 19 -33.69 36.11 27.19
N GLU A 20 -32.69 35.52 27.89
CA GLU A 20 -32.23 35.71 29.30
C GLU A 20 -33.09 34.98 30.36
N ASN A 21 -32.58 34.35 31.45
CA ASN A 21 -31.20 34.03 31.91
C ASN A 21 -31.20 32.97 33.07
N VAL A 22 -30.02 32.56 33.55
CA VAL A 22 -29.68 32.19 34.97
C VAL A 22 -30.04 30.80 35.62
N ARG A 23 -28.99 29.96 35.75
CA ARG A 23 -28.45 29.19 36.92
C ARG A 23 -29.14 27.97 37.58
N HIS A 24 -28.27 26.98 37.91
CA HIS A 24 -28.13 26.08 39.09
C HIS A 24 -29.39 25.60 39.89
N ALA A 25 -29.46 24.38 40.45
CA ALA A 25 -28.40 23.56 41.08
C ALA A 25 -28.79 22.06 41.25
N ALA A 26 -27.83 21.25 41.71
CA ALA A 26 -28.02 19.92 42.33
C ALA A 26 -27.98 20.06 43.90
N PRO A 27 -27.89 19.01 44.76
CA PRO A 27 -27.86 17.54 44.56
C PRO A 27 -28.67 16.69 45.59
N TRP A 28 -28.45 15.36 45.57
CA TRP A 28 -28.59 14.32 46.65
C TRP A 28 -29.79 13.34 46.66
N LEU A 29 -29.44 12.05 46.83
CA LEU A 29 -30.11 10.92 47.56
C LEU A 29 -31.60 10.59 47.28
N HIS A 30 -32.02 9.32 47.18
CA HIS A 30 -31.78 8.23 48.15
C HIS A 30 -31.91 6.81 47.56
N TYR A 31 -31.47 5.80 48.33
CA TYR A 31 -31.80 4.37 48.17
C TYR A 31 -33.32 4.09 48.24
N GLY A 32 -33.78 3.04 47.55
CA GLY A 32 -35.12 2.45 47.68
C GLY A 32 -35.14 1.03 47.09
N ASP A 33 -35.79 0.08 47.78
CA ASP A 33 -35.63 -1.37 47.57
C ASP A 33 -36.95 -2.07 47.15
N GLU A 34 -36.87 -3.37 46.85
CA GLU A 34 -37.95 -4.36 46.72
C GLU A 34 -39.10 -4.13 45.70
N THR A 35 -39.27 -5.11 44.79
CA THR A 35 -40.60 -5.62 44.40
C THR A 35 -40.57 -7.15 44.29
N CYS A 36 -41.69 -7.81 44.60
CA CYS A 36 -41.70 -9.25 44.89
C CYS A 36 -42.91 -9.98 44.27
N GLY A 37 -42.67 -11.15 43.65
CA GLY A 37 -43.68 -12.15 43.27
C GLY A 37 -44.40 -11.95 41.91
N GLY A 38 -44.86 -13.02 41.23
CA GLY A 38 -44.60 -14.45 41.51
C GLY A 38 -45.48 -15.45 40.74
N GLY A 39 -44.96 -16.67 40.56
CA GLY A 39 -45.68 -17.88 40.08
C GLY A 39 -45.47 -18.26 38.60
N THR A 40 -45.57 -19.53 38.19
CA THR A 40 -45.66 -20.79 38.97
C THR A 40 -45.40 -22.04 38.10
N ARG A 41 -44.48 -22.94 38.52
CA ARG A 41 -44.38 -24.38 38.15
C ARG A 41 -44.03 -24.71 36.67
N SER A 42 -43.40 -25.83 36.30
CA SER A 42 -42.91 -27.02 37.04
C SER A 42 -41.67 -27.71 36.42
N ALA A 43 -40.69 -28.02 37.28
CA ALA A 43 -39.77 -29.18 37.35
C ALA A 43 -39.49 -30.12 36.14
N GLY A 44 -38.20 -30.48 35.93
CA GLY A 44 -37.77 -31.50 34.95
C GLY A 44 -36.26 -31.88 34.92
N SER A 45 -35.73 -32.43 36.03
CA SER A 45 -34.51 -33.30 36.11
C SER A 45 -33.23 -33.05 35.26
N LEU A 46 -32.14 -32.66 35.94
CA LEU A 46 -30.75 -33.10 35.69
C LEU A 46 -30.55 -34.58 36.15
N PRO A 47 -29.40 -35.30 35.98
CA PRO A 47 -28.02 -34.81 35.73
C PRO A 47 -27.08 -35.65 34.81
N ASN A 48 -25.80 -35.22 34.79
CA ASN A 48 -24.53 -35.98 34.70
C ASN A 48 -23.69 -36.06 33.40
N ARG A 49 -22.36 -35.88 33.61
CA ARG A 49 -21.22 -36.24 32.76
C ARG A 49 -20.94 -37.76 32.82
N PRO A 50 -20.03 -38.29 31.97
CA PRO A 50 -18.72 -38.68 32.51
C PRO A 50 -17.52 -38.23 31.63
N SER A 51 -16.32 -38.76 31.86
CA SER A 51 -15.04 -38.23 31.38
C SER A 51 -14.00 -39.30 30.94
N ALA A 52 -13.13 -38.91 30.00
CA ALA A 52 -11.71 -39.31 29.84
C ALA A 52 -11.27 -40.78 29.62
N ALA A 53 -10.64 -41.03 28.45
CA ALA A 53 -9.48 -41.90 28.16
C ALA A 53 -9.02 -41.56 26.71
N GLN A 54 -7.75 -41.43 26.29
CA GLN A 54 -6.48 -42.15 26.45
C GLN A 54 -6.30 -43.46 25.66
N ALA A 55 -5.07 -43.62 25.11
CA ALA A 55 -4.48 -44.76 24.36
C ALA A 55 -4.80 -44.89 22.85
N ALA A 56 -3.99 -45.55 21.99
CA ALA A 56 -2.52 -45.67 21.93
C ALA A 56 -2.00 -46.38 20.64
N SER A 57 -0.97 -45.80 19.99
CA SER A 57 0.10 -46.48 19.23
C SER A 57 -0.12 -47.16 17.84
N ALA A 58 0.98 -47.18 17.08
CA ALA A 58 1.52 -48.31 16.29
C ALA A 58 1.27 -48.48 14.76
N ARG A 59 2.29 -48.07 13.96
CA ARG A 59 3.13 -48.92 13.04
C ARG A 59 3.07 -48.76 11.50
N HIS A 60 4.28 -48.57 10.95
CA HIS A 60 4.89 -49.06 9.69
C HIS A 60 4.59 -48.42 8.30
N ASP A 61 5.66 -47.78 7.78
CA ASP A 61 6.18 -47.70 6.39
C ASP A 61 6.02 -49.01 5.55
N PRO A 62 6.13 -49.01 4.19
CA PRO A 62 7.20 -48.33 3.45
C PRO A 62 6.90 -47.63 2.09
N VAL A 63 7.58 -46.49 1.89
CA VAL A 63 8.34 -46.08 0.68
C VAL A 63 7.72 -46.30 -0.73
N ARG A 64 7.44 -45.18 -1.41
CA ARG A 64 7.80 -44.99 -2.84
C ARG A 64 8.22 -43.54 -3.15
N ARG A 65 9.53 -43.25 -3.11
CA ARG A 65 10.07 -42.01 -3.70
C ARG A 65 10.04 -42.11 -5.24
N ARG A 66 9.51 -41.09 -5.91
CA ARG A 66 9.84 -40.75 -7.31
C ARG A 66 10.51 -39.38 -7.29
N SER A 67 11.72 -39.29 -7.83
CA SER A 67 12.42 -38.02 -7.96
C SER A 67 11.77 -37.17 -9.04
N MET A 68 11.43 -35.93 -8.71
CA MET A 68 11.34 -34.85 -9.70
C MET A 68 12.59 -33.98 -9.60
N LEU A 69 13.02 -33.43 -10.73
CA LEU A 69 14.20 -32.58 -10.82
C LEU A 69 13.80 -31.16 -10.44
N ALA A 70 14.47 -30.58 -9.44
CA ALA A 70 14.37 -29.15 -9.18
C ALA A 70 15.04 -28.38 -10.33
N ILE A 71 14.32 -27.44 -10.94
CA ILE A 71 14.87 -26.52 -11.94
C ILE A 71 15.46 -25.34 -11.16
N THR A 72 16.79 -25.23 -11.16
CA THR A 72 17.53 -24.21 -10.39
C THR A 72 17.37 -22.82 -10.99
N SER A 73 17.15 -21.83 -10.13
CA SER A 73 17.12 -20.41 -10.50
C SER A 73 18.46 -19.92 -11.07
N PHE A 74 18.40 -18.97 -12.02
CA PHE A 74 19.58 -18.35 -12.61
C PHE A 74 19.97 -17.06 -11.84
N PRO A 75 21.15 -17.01 -11.18
CA PRO A 75 21.60 -15.78 -10.53
C PRO A 75 22.09 -14.77 -11.57
N ARG A 76 21.39 -13.62 -11.68
CA ARG A 76 21.81 -12.51 -12.55
C ARG A 76 23.14 -11.90 -12.05
N ARG A 77 24.18 -11.93 -12.88
CA ARG A 77 25.42 -11.14 -12.70
C ARG A 77 25.79 -10.46 -14.02
N PHE A 78 25.62 -9.14 -14.07
CA PHE A 78 26.06 -8.34 -15.22
C PHE A 78 27.56 -7.99 -15.11
N PRO A 79 28.40 -8.32 -16.12
CA PRO A 79 29.75 -7.76 -16.24
C PRO A 79 29.68 -6.32 -16.76
N THR A 80 30.45 -5.41 -16.18
CA THR A 80 30.55 -4.02 -16.68
C THR A 80 31.24 -3.96 -18.05
N ALA A 81 30.53 -3.46 -19.05
CA ALA A 81 30.95 -3.52 -20.45
C ALA A 81 32.04 -2.50 -20.81
N SER A 82 33.30 -2.92 -20.87
CA SER A 82 34.40 -2.09 -21.37
C SER A 82 34.31 -1.88 -22.89
N LYS A 83 34.26 -0.61 -23.34
CA LYS A 83 34.13 -0.24 -24.77
C LYS A 83 35.26 -0.82 -25.65
N ARG A 84 34.93 -1.73 -26.58
CA ARG A 84 35.69 -2.03 -27.81
C ARG A 84 34.77 -2.62 -28.90
N PRO A 85 34.86 -2.17 -30.17
CA PRO A 85 33.99 -2.67 -31.24
C PRO A 85 34.52 -3.99 -31.84
N LEU A 86 33.63 -4.96 -32.02
CA LEU A 86 33.89 -6.21 -32.75
C LEU A 86 33.31 -6.13 -34.16
N ARG A 87 34.15 -6.36 -35.18
CA ARG A 87 33.70 -6.60 -36.56
C ARG A 87 33.42 -8.09 -36.73
N LEU A 88 32.29 -8.44 -37.35
CA LEU A 88 32.03 -9.80 -37.83
C LEU A 88 32.08 -9.85 -39.37
N PRO A 89 32.56 -10.96 -39.97
CA PRO A 89 32.74 -11.09 -41.42
C PRO A 89 31.48 -11.59 -42.13
N VAL A 90 31.34 -11.22 -43.40
CA VAL A 90 30.34 -11.79 -44.32
C VAL A 90 30.78 -13.19 -44.77
N GLN A 91 29.87 -14.16 -44.77
CA GLN A 91 29.93 -15.34 -45.63
C GLN A 91 28.63 -15.51 -46.40
N LEU A 92 28.71 -16.17 -47.56
CA LEU A 92 27.66 -16.27 -48.57
C LEU A 92 27.47 -17.74 -49.00
N ALA A 93 26.39 -18.00 -49.75
CA ALA A 93 26.07 -19.24 -50.45
C ALA A 93 25.47 -20.38 -49.56
N ARG A 94 24.58 -21.25 -50.07
CA ARG A 94 23.93 -21.31 -51.40
C ARG A 94 22.57 -22.02 -51.31
N ALA A 95 21.69 -21.78 -52.29
CA ALA A 95 20.33 -22.34 -52.34
C ALA A 95 20.24 -23.75 -52.94
N MET A 96 19.14 -24.44 -52.64
CA MET A 96 18.53 -25.49 -53.49
C MET A 96 17.01 -25.25 -53.58
N SER A 97 16.31 -25.91 -54.52
CA SER A 97 14.96 -25.51 -54.96
C SER A 97 14.06 -26.70 -55.32
N ALA A 98 12.78 -26.60 -54.94
CA ALA A 98 11.62 -27.29 -55.53
C ALA A 98 10.39 -26.40 -55.23
N ALA A 99 9.72 -25.76 -56.20
CA ALA A 99 8.89 -26.30 -57.28
C ALA A 99 7.43 -26.56 -56.84
N ALA A 100 6.50 -25.73 -57.33
CA ALA A 100 5.06 -25.81 -57.09
C ALA A 100 4.30 -26.33 -58.33
N PRO A 101 3.08 -26.84 -58.12
CA PRO A 101 1.90 -26.35 -58.85
C PRO A 101 0.63 -26.29 -57.95
N SER A 102 -0.51 -25.70 -58.30
CA SER A 102 -0.90 -24.67 -59.30
C SER A 102 -2.34 -24.23 -58.99
N ALA A 103 -2.70 -22.96 -59.25
CA ALA A 103 -4.10 -22.49 -59.12
C ALA A 103 -5.01 -22.98 -60.27
N PRO A 104 -6.33 -22.74 -60.16
CA PRO A 104 -6.94 -21.81 -61.12
C PRO A 104 -7.79 -20.70 -60.46
N ALA A 105 -8.12 -19.65 -61.22
CA ALA A 105 -8.81 -18.45 -60.73
C ALA A 105 -9.89 -17.95 -61.70
N ALA A 106 -10.81 -17.12 -61.19
CA ALA A 106 -11.77 -16.33 -61.96
C ALA A 106 -12.25 -15.11 -61.12
N ALA A 107 -12.59 -13.94 -61.68
CA ALA A 107 -12.24 -13.36 -62.98
C ALA A 107 -12.53 -11.83 -62.99
N VAL A 108 -11.68 -11.04 -63.66
CA VAL A 108 -12.00 -9.91 -64.59
C VAL A 108 -13.08 -8.89 -64.14
N THR A 109 -12.78 -7.59 -64.03
CA THR A 109 -12.77 -6.66 -65.20
C THR A 109 -11.76 -5.49 -65.05
N VAL A 110 -11.39 -4.87 -66.18
CA VAL A 110 -10.34 -3.84 -66.32
C VAL A 110 -10.79 -2.72 -67.28
N ARG A 111 -10.35 -1.46 -67.07
CA ARG A 111 -10.07 -0.34 -68.05
C ARG A 111 -10.37 1.06 -67.42
N ARG A 112 -9.69 2.19 -67.76
CA ARG A 112 -8.41 2.47 -68.48
C ARG A 112 -8.01 3.97 -68.36
N HIS A 113 -6.71 4.25 -68.55
CA HIS A 113 -6.08 5.50 -69.05
C HIS A 113 -6.01 6.78 -68.17
N ALA A 114 -4.93 7.54 -68.44
CA ALA A 114 -4.57 8.91 -67.99
C ALA A 114 -4.54 9.84 -69.27
N PRO A 115 -3.93 11.06 -69.36
CA PRO A 115 -3.00 11.79 -68.47
C PRO A 115 -3.16 13.36 -68.45
N CYS A 116 -2.05 14.10 -68.18
CA CYS A 116 -1.76 15.55 -68.42
C CYS A 116 -1.97 16.58 -67.28
N SER A 117 -1.38 17.78 -67.47
CA SER A 117 -0.85 18.66 -66.39
C SER A 117 -1.19 20.18 -66.55
N PRO A 118 -0.44 21.21 -66.05
CA PRO A 118 -1.01 22.37 -65.32
C PRO A 118 -1.08 23.72 -66.10
N PRO A 119 -1.61 24.79 -65.47
CA PRO A 119 -0.78 25.95 -65.00
C PRO A 119 -1.21 26.42 -63.56
N SER A 120 -0.80 27.54 -62.92
CA SER A 120 -0.07 28.79 -63.27
C SER A 120 0.65 29.43 -62.04
N SER A 121 1.08 30.69 -62.09
CA SER A 121 1.49 31.55 -60.94
C SER A 121 1.03 33.02 -61.12
N PRO A 122 1.10 33.89 -60.09
CA PRO A 122 2.16 34.93 -59.99
C PRO A 122 2.75 35.07 -58.54
N GLN A 123 4.00 35.48 -58.25
CA GLN A 123 4.73 36.74 -58.53
C GLN A 123 4.13 37.99 -57.83
N TRP A 124 4.86 38.96 -57.23
CA TRP A 124 6.30 39.33 -57.29
C TRP A 124 6.74 40.28 -56.12
N ALA A 125 8.04 40.25 -55.75
CA ALA A 125 8.86 41.35 -55.16
C ALA A 125 8.50 41.99 -53.77
N SER A 126 9.35 42.76 -53.07
CA SER A 126 10.83 42.78 -52.84
C SER A 126 11.23 43.89 -51.84
N ALA A 127 12.27 43.72 -50.99
CA ALA A 127 13.31 44.71 -50.62
C ALA A 127 14.01 44.46 -49.26
N LEU A 128 15.30 44.83 -49.18
CA LEU A 128 16.12 45.05 -47.97
C LEU A 128 16.46 46.57 -47.89
N PRO A 129 16.84 47.17 -46.74
CA PRO A 129 18.23 47.13 -46.25
C PRO A 129 18.38 47.15 -44.70
N ALA A 130 19.60 47.43 -44.19
CA ALA A 130 20.03 47.19 -42.80
C ALA A 130 20.76 48.40 -42.14
N PHE A 131 21.37 48.17 -40.96
CA PHE A 131 22.10 49.13 -40.07
C PHE A 131 21.19 50.11 -39.29
N SER A 132 21.55 50.67 -38.12
CA SER A 132 22.85 50.79 -37.40
C SER A 132 22.68 50.86 -35.87
N SER A 133 23.78 50.85 -35.10
CA SER A 133 23.83 51.22 -33.66
C SER A 133 24.75 52.42 -33.40
N PRO A 134 24.49 53.24 -32.36
CA PRO A 134 25.55 53.98 -31.66
C PRO A 134 25.45 53.97 -30.10
N GLU A 135 26.45 54.56 -29.44
CA GLU A 135 26.77 54.46 -28.00
C GLU A 135 26.13 55.57 -27.11
N GLY A 136 26.17 55.48 -25.76
CA GLY A 136 25.39 56.39 -24.88
C GLY A 136 25.86 56.84 -23.46
N ARG A 137 26.86 56.24 -22.79
CA ARG A 137 27.56 56.70 -21.54
C ARG A 137 26.79 57.05 -20.21
N ARG A 138 27.36 56.55 -19.08
CA ARG A 138 27.44 57.13 -17.70
C ARG A 138 26.14 57.19 -16.84
N SER A 139 25.88 56.24 -15.92
CA SER A 139 26.33 56.12 -14.49
C SER A 139 25.37 56.80 -13.47
N VAL A 140 25.31 56.57 -12.14
CA VAL A 140 26.31 56.21 -11.09
C VAL A 140 25.70 55.21 -10.03
N HIS A 141 26.24 55.13 -8.81
CA HIS A 141 25.92 54.27 -7.63
C HIS A 141 24.46 54.36 -7.11
N SER A 142 23.87 53.29 -6.53
CA SER A 142 24.19 52.74 -5.19
C SER A 142 24.01 51.20 -5.04
N LYS A 143 24.29 50.63 -3.85
CA LYS A 143 24.20 49.19 -3.54
C LYS A 143 23.08 48.86 -2.54
N ALA A 144 22.28 47.83 -2.83
CA ALA A 144 21.46 47.04 -1.90
C ALA A 144 21.27 45.62 -2.50
N PRO A 145 20.91 44.57 -1.71
CA PRO A 145 21.09 43.17 -2.13
C PRO A 145 20.01 42.61 -3.05
N SER A 146 20.35 41.48 -3.70
CA SER A 146 19.55 40.77 -4.70
C SER A 146 18.35 40.01 -4.11
N SER A 147 17.15 40.28 -4.62
CA SER A 147 16.00 39.38 -4.49
C SER A 147 16.19 38.15 -5.39
N GLN A 148 16.44 36.98 -4.80
CA GLN A 148 16.37 35.71 -5.53
C GLN A 148 14.90 35.29 -5.68
N SER A 149 14.29 35.57 -6.83
CA SER A 149 13.00 34.99 -7.20
C SER A 149 13.18 33.51 -7.54
N SER A 150 12.37 32.63 -6.96
CA SER A 150 12.45 31.18 -7.15
C SER A 150 12.22 30.79 -8.62
N THR A 151 13.12 29.99 -9.18
CA THR A 151 13.26 29.74 -10.62
C THR A 151 12.22 28.78 -11.21
N PHE A 152 11.21 28.37 -10.42
CA PHE A 152 10.19 27.38 -10.79
C PHE A 152 9.03 27.92 -11.66
N ALA A 153 8.95 29.24 -11.89
CA ALA A 153 7.85 29.87 -12.62
C ALA A 153 8.27 30.51 -13.97
N THR A 154 9.48 30.23 -14.47
CA THR A 154 10.00 30.86 -15.72
C THR A 154 10.83 29.95 -16.62
N SER A 155 11.11 28.70 -16.22
CA SER A 155 11.72 27.67 -17.08
C SER A 155 10.74 27.12 -18.13
N ALA A 156 9.50 26.84 -17.71
CA ALA A 156 8.44 26.29 -18.57
C ALA A 156 8.13 27.15 -19.81
N ALA A 157 8.33 28.47 -19.72
CA ALA A 157 8.08 29.42 -20.80
C ALA A 157 9.30 29.66 -21.74
N ARG A 158 10.37 28.86 -21.62
CA ARG A 158 11.55 28.94 -22.51
C ARG A 158 12.07 27.59 -23.04
N ALA A 159 11.65 26.47 -22.47
CA ALA A 159 11.84 25.17 -23.11
C ALA A 159 10.99 25.01 -24.40
N HIS A 160 9.90 25.79 -24.49
CA HIS A 160 8.83 25.60 -25.48
C HIS A 160 9.21 25.87 -26.96
N ASP A 161 10.25 26.67 -27.22
CA ASP A 161 10.60 27.13 -28.57
C ASP A 161 11.74 26.32 -29.23
N ASP A 162 12.75 25.87 -28.46
CA ASP A 162 13.93 25.18 -29.01
C ASP A 162 13.66 23.68 -29.29
N GLU A 163 12.73 23.04 -28.57
CA GLU A 163 12.49 21.58 -28.67
C GLU A 163 11.73 21.18 -29.96
N GLN A 164 10.91 22.08 -30.53
CA GLN A 164 10.18 21.81 -31.78
C GLN A 164 11.07 21.69 -33.02
N LEU A 165 12.33 22.16 -32.96
CA LEU A 165 13.21 22.30 -34.12
C LEU A 165 14.15 21.12 -34.39
N HIS A 166 13.99 19.98 -33.71
CA HIS A 166 14.79 18.77 -33.96
C HIS A 166 14.03 17.45 -34.14
N LEU A 167 12.71 17.41 -33.88
CA LEU A 167 11.91 16.17 -33.97
C LEU A 167 11.33 15.87 -35.37
N GLN A 168 11.64 16.68 -36.39
CA GLN A 168 11.14 16.47 -37.76
C GLN A 168 11.94 15.41 -38.56
N GLN A 169 11.94 14.16 -38.07
CA GLN A 169 12.43 13.00 -38.83
C GLN A 169 11.45 11.80 -38.77
N GLN A 170 10.38 11.90 -39.57
CA GLN A 170 9.56 10.76 -40.04
C GLN A 170 9.08 9.74 -38.99
N HIS A 171 8.68 10.21 -37.80
CA HIS A 171 7.67 9.47 -37.03
C HIS A 171 6.30 9.66 -37.71
N GLU A 172 5.49 8.60 -37.77
CA GLU A 172 4.06 8.75 -37.97
C GLU A 172 3.50 9.46 -36.73
N VAL A 173 2.66 10.48 -36.92
CA VAL A 173 2.06 11.21 -35.80
C VAL A 173 0.96 10.32 -35.23
N TYR A 174 1.21 9.76 -34.05
CA TYR A 174 0.19 9.04 -33.28
C TYR A 174 -0.98 9.98 -32.98
N ASP A 175 -2.19 9.56 -33.37
CA ASP A 175 -3.41 10.33 -33.20
C ASP A 175 -4.03 10.00 -31.83
N ASP A 176 -3.67 10.80 -30.82
CA ASP A 176 -4.19 10.67 -29.46
C ASP A 176 -5.53 11.40 -29.24
N SER A 177 -6.19 11.89 -30.30
CA SER A 177 -7.43 12.68 -30.19
C SER A 177 -8.58 11.95 -29.50
N PHE A 178 -8.59 10.60 -29.55
CA PHE A 178 -9.56 9.75 -28.84
C PHE A 178 -9.35 9.69 -27.31
N LEU A 179 -8.23 10.21 -26.80
CA LEU A 179 -7.92 10.31 -25.37
C LEU A 179 -8.36 11.62 -24.74
N PHE A 180 -9.14 12.46 -25.43
CA PHE A 180 -9.67 13.72 -24.90
C PHE A 180 -11.20 13.68 -24.73
N GLY A 181 -11.68 14.20 -23.60
CA GLY A 181 -13.08 14.16 -23.20
C GLY A 181 -13.53 12.82 -22.59
N GLU A 182 -14.85 12.70 -22.43
CA GLU A 182 -15.53 11.46 -22.04
C GLU A 182 -15.30 10.41 -23.15
N ARG A 183 -14.77 9.23 -22.78
CA ARG A 183 -14.41 8.17 -23.73
C ARG A 183 -15.61 7.65 -24.52
N ALA A 184 -15.38 7.19 -25.75
CA ALA A 184 -16.34 6.42 -26.53
C ALA A 184 -16.56 5.01 -25.94
N ASP A 185 -17.62 4.32 -26.38
CA ASP A 185 -18.05 3.04 -25.77
C ASP A 185 -17.15 1.83 -26.07
N ASP A 186 -16.27 1.95 -27.06
CA ASP A 186 -15.24 0.98 -27.45
C ASP A 186 -13.96 1.05 -26.59
N TRP A 187 -13.85 2.07 -25.71
CA TRP A 187 -12.82 2.14 -24.67
C TRP A 187 -12.94 1.00 -23.66
N PHE A 188 -14.17 0.64 -23.29
CA PHE A 188 -14.44 -0.42 -22.32
C PHE A 188 -14.17 -1.78 -22.95
N THR A 189 -13.18 -2.50 -22.42
CA THR A 189 -12.64 -3.72 -23.02
C THR A 189 -13.38 -5.00 -22.62
N THR A 190 -14.42 -4.86 -21.79
CA THR A 190 -15.33 -5.92 -21.30
C THR A 190 -16.32 -6.40 -22.37
N ALA A 191 -16.85 -7.63 -22.25
CA ALA A 191 -17.80 -8.21 -23.22
C ALA A 191 -19.18 -7.52 -23.21
N ARG A 192 -19.56 -6.90 -22.09
CA ARG A 192 -20.70 -5.99 -21.94
C ARG A 192 -20.15 -4.57 -21.75
N ASN A 193 -20.80 -3.54 -22.29
CA ASN A 193 -20.40 -2.16 -22.03
C ASN A 193 -21.16 -1.61 -20.79
N PRO A 194 -20.45 -1.05 -19.78
CA PRO A 194 -21.07 -0.67 -18.50
C PRO A 194 -21.97 0.57 -18.55
N ARG A 195 -21.90 1.40 -19.60
CA ARG A 195 -22.79 2.57 -19.75
C ARG A 195 -24.08 2.27 -20.52
N THR A 196 -24.13 1.17 -21.26
CA THR A 196 -25.25 0.82 -22.16
C THR A 196 -25.99 -0.46 -21.78
N ASP A 197 -25.39 -1.34 -20.96
CA ASP A 197 -26.06 -2.54 -20.43
C ASP A 197 -26.61 -2.31 -19.00
N PRO A 198 -27.94 -2.20 -18.80
CA PRO A 198 -28.56 -2.01 -17.47
C PRO A 198 -28.51 -3.26 -16.58
N THR A 199 -27.88 -4.34 -17.06
CA THR A 199 -27.56 -5.56 -16.30
C THR A 199 -26.07 -5.69 -15.97
N PHE A 200 -25.25 -4.66 -16.27
CA PHE A 200 -23.84 -4.67 -15.93
C PHE A 200 -23.61 -4.69 -14.39
N PRO A 201 -22.74 -5.57 -13.87
CA PRO A 201 -22.54 -5.75 -12.44
C PRO A 201 -21.96 -4.51 -11.75
N GLY A 202 -22.69 -3.99 -10.77
CA GLY A 202 -22.30 -2.83 -9.95
C GLY A 202 -22.76 -1.48 -10.48
N VAL A 203 -23.41 -1.42 -11.66
CA VAL A 203 -24.00 -0.18 -12.18
C VAL A 203 -25.32 0.10 -11.47
N ASP A 204 -25.37 1.23 -10.76
CA ASP A 204 -26.59 1.73 -10.15
C ASP A 204 -27.57 2.21 -11.24
N ARG A 205 -28.79 1.65 -11.24
CA ARG A 205 -29.79 1.89 -12.30
C ARG A 205 -30.49 3.25 -12.22
N ALA A 206 -30.30 4.02 -11.15
CA ALA A 206 -30.91 5.34 -10.97
C ALA A 206 -29.95 6.49 -11.35
N THR A 207 -28.64 6.27 -11.16
CA THR A 207 -27.57 7.28 -11.32
C THR A 207 -26.62 6.96 -12.47
N GLY A 208 -26.51 5.69 -12.88
CA GLY A 208 -25.55 5.22 -13.89
C GLY A 208 -24.13 5.03 -13.38
N ARG A 209 -23.86 5.21 -12.08
CA ARG A 209 -22.50 5.06 -11.51
C ARG A 209 -22.14 3.59 -11.28
N LEU A 210 -20.88 3.23 -11.54
CA LEU A 210 -20.30 1.92 -11.26
C LEU A 210 -19.72 1.89 -9.84
N ASN A 211 -20.20 0.96 -9.02
CA ASN A 211 -19.74 0.70 -7.66
C ASN A 211 -19.04 -0.66 -7.59
N ALA A 212 -18.15 -0.89 -6.62
CA ALA A 212 -17.60 -2.23 -6.38
C ALA A 212 -18.66 -3.14 -5.72
N ILE A 213 -18.86 -4.34 -6.25
CA ILE A 213 -19.86 -5.29 -5.74
C ILE A 213 -19.31 -6.19 -4.61
N LYS A 214 -20.18 -7.00 -3.99
CA LYS A 214 -19.78 -8.05 -3.05
C LYS A 214 -18.75 -9.02 -3.65
N MET A 215 -17.84 -9.52 -2.84
CA MET A 215 -16.86 -10.53 -3.24
C MET A 215 -17.49 -11.94 -3.28
N PRO A 216 -16.99 -12.87 -4.12
CA PRO A 216 -17.52 -14.24 -4.17
C PRO A 216 -17.20 -15.05 -2.90
N ASP A 217 -18.17 -15.82 -2.39
CA ASP A 217 -17.96 -16.80 -1.30
C ASP A 217 -17.29 -18.06 -1.88
N LEU A 218 -15.99 -18.24 -1.64
CA LEU A 218 -15.15 -19.24 -2.32
C LEU A 218 -15.53 -20.71 -2.05
N ARG A 219 -16.51 -20.97 -1.17
CA ARG A 219 -17.06 -22.31 -0.92
C ARG A 219 -18.16 -22.70 -1.90
N ALA A 220 -18.84 -21.72 -2.52
CA ALA A 220 -20.09 -21.96 -3.23
C ALA A 220 -20.41 -20.92 -4.34
N CYS A 221 -19.48 -20.03 -4.66
CA CYS A 221 -19.64 -18.98 -5.67
C CYS A 221 -20.02 -19.57 -7.04
N THR A 222 -21.10 -19.06 -7.63
CA THR A 222 -21.48 -19.48 -8.98
C THR A 222 -20.49 -18.96 -10.03
N ARG A 223 -20.37 -19.68 -11.15
CA ARG A 223 -19.64 -19.20 -12.34
C ARG A 223 -20.08 -17.79 -12.76
N GLN A 224 -21.37 -17.46 -12.60
CA GLN A 224 -21.93 -16.15 -12.90
C GLN A 224 -21.45 -15.07 -11.91
N GLU A 225 -21.48 -15.32 -10.60
CA GLU A 225 -20.93 -14.37 -9.61
C GLU A 225 -19.44 -14.12 -9.82
N MET A 226 -18.69 -15.13 -10.26
CA MET A 226 -17.27 -14.98 -10.61
C MET A 226 -17.07 -14.12 -11.87
N LEU A 227 -17.91 -14.31 -12.91
CA LEU A 227 -17.92 -13.46 -14.11
C LEU A 227 -18.33 -12.03 -13.79
N ASP A 228 -19.33 -11.83 -12.93
CA ASP A 228 -19.81 -10.51 -12.56
C ASP A 228 -18.79 -9.75 -11.69
N TYR A 229 -18.06 -10.45 -10.82
CA TYR A 229 -16.96 -9.83 -10.06
C TYR A 229 -15.77 -9.47 -10.95
N PHE A 230 -15.47 -10.30 -11.96
CA PHE A 230 -14.44 -10.01 -12.96
C PHE A 230 -14.82 -8.84 -13.87
N ASP A 231 -16.02 -8.88 -14.49
CA ASP A 231 -16.54 -7.80 -15.32
C ASP A 231 -16.57 -6.46 -14.53
N ASN A 232 -16.99 -6.47 -13.25
CA ASN A 232 -16.97 -5.31 -12.36
C ASN A 232 -15.54 -4.78 -12.10
N SER A 233 -14.62 -5.65 -11.66
CA SER A 233 -13.24 -5.25 -11.31
C SER A 233 -12.50 -4.66 -12.51
N TRP A 234 -12.67 -5.26 -13.69
CA TRP A 234 -12.02 -4.83 -14.93
C TRP A 234 -12.61 -3.53 -15.48
N ALA A 235 -13.94 -3.36 -15.42
CA ALA A 235 -14.60 -2.13 -15.82
C ALA A 235 -14.31 -0.95 -14.87
N MET A 236 -14.04 -1.20 -13.59
CA MET A 236 -13.55 -0.16 -12.66
C MET A 236 -12.18 0.38 -13.10
N THR A 237 -11.27 -0.50 -13.54
CA THR A 237 -9.97 -0.08 -14.14
C THR A 237 -10.20 0.76 -15.38
N ASP A 238 -10.99 0.28 -16.35
CA ASP A 238 -11.27 1.03 -17.57
C ASP A 238 -11.99 2.37 -17.28
N ALA A 239 -12.86 2.44 -16.28
CA ALA A 239 -13.55 3.67 -15.85
C ALA A 239 -12.62 4.70 -15.18
N LEU A 240 -11.66 4.24 -14.36
CA LEU A 240 -10.65 5.08 -13.74
C LEU A 240 -9.66 5.62 -14.79
N PHE A 241 -9.19 4.78 -15.70
CA PHE A 241 -8.26 5.18 -16.76
C PHE A 241 -8.92 5.95 -17.91
N ALA A 242 -10.25 5.90 -18.06
CA ALA A 242 -11.00 6.76 -18.97
C ALA A 242 -10.90 8.26 -18.62
N THR A 243 -10.46 8.61 -17.41
CA THR A 243 -10.37 10.00 -16.94
C THR A 243 -9.17 10.76 -17.52
N LEU A 244 -8.08 10.07 -17.86
CA LEU A 244 -6.83 10.67 -18.34
C LEU A 244 -7.03 11.43 -19.66
N GLN A 245 -6.33 12.54 -19.84
CA GLN A 245 -6.49 13.45 -20.99
C GLN A 245 -5.22 13.50 -21.85
N GLY A 246 -5.31 12.98 -23.08
CA GLY A 246 -4.19 12.81 -24.00
C GLY A 246 -3.20 11.71 -23.60
N GLU A 247 -2.32 11.31 -24.51
CA GLU A 247 -1.31 10.27 -24.23
C GLU A 247 -0.30 10.75 -23.17
N ARG A 248 -0.02 12.06 -23.11
CA ARG A 248 0.86 12.66 -22.09
C ARG A 248 0.43 12.32 -20.66
N ALA A 249 -0.87 12.21 -20.37
CA ALA A 249 -1.36 11.83 -19.04
C ALA A 249 -1.03 10.37 -18.68
N PHE A 250 -0.92 9.48 -19.67
CA PHE A 250 -0.49 8.09 -19.49
C PHE A 250 1.02 7.97 -19.36
N MET A 251 1.79 8.76 -20.11
CA MET A 251 3.25 8.62 -20.25
C MET A 251 4.09 9.42 -19.25
N THR A 252 3.51 10.41 -18.57
CA THR A 252 4.23 11.20 -17.56
C THR A 252 4.35 10.41 -16.25
N PRO A 253 5.54 10.30 -15.63
CA PRO A 253 5.69 9.78 -14.28
C PRO A 253 5.44 10.87 -13.23
N PRO A 254 5.08 10.52 -11.98
CA PRO A 254 4.91 11.49 -10.90
C PRO A 254 6.11 12.42 -10.71
N PRO A 255 5.93 13.67 -10.22
CA PRO A 255 7.00 14.67 -10.12
C PRO A 255 8.18 14.31 -9.21
N HIS A 256 8.07 13.24 -8.42
CA HIS A 256 9.13 12.71 -7.57
C HIS A 256 9.95 11.57 -8.23
N HIS A 257 9.50 11.05 -9.38
CA HIS A 257 10.11 9.98 -10.18
C HIS A 257 10.26 8.60 -9.53
N LEU A 258 9.96 8.44 -8.23
CA LEU A 258 9.98 7.16 -7.48
C LEU A 258 8.88 6.13 -7.86
N ARG A 259 8.22 6.32 -9.00
CA ARG A 259 7.07 5.52 -9.48
C ARG A 259 7.00 5.61 -11.00
N HIS A 260 6.51 4.54 -11.62
CA HIS A 260 6.31 4.47 -13.07
C HIS A 260 5.16 5.40 -13.55
N PRO A 261 5.11 5.75 -14.85
CA PRO A 261 3.99 6.50 -15.43
C PRO A 261 2.70 5.67 -15.45
N LEU A 262 1.54 6.34 -15.54
CA LEU A 262 0.22 5.70 -15.41
C LEU A 262 -0.05 4.58 -16.44
N ILE A 263 0.59 4.60 -17.61
CA ILE A 263 0.54 3.50 -18.60
C ILE A 263 1.01 2.15 -18.03
N PHE A 264 1.98 2.16 -17.11
CA PHE A 264 2.41 0.94 -16.39
C PHE A 264 1.25 0.36 -15.59
N TYR A 265 0.55 1.20 -14.82
CA TYR A 265 -0.55 0.77 -13.95
C TYR A 265 -1.80 0.31 -14.74
N TYR A 266 -1.92 0.66 -16.03
CA TYR A 266 -2.94 0.12 -16.93
C TYR A 266 -2.56 -1.26 -17.52
N GLY A 267 -1.26 -1.49 -17.81
CA GLY A 267 -0.73 -2.75 -18.35
C GLY A 267 -0.31 -3.80 -17.31
N HIS A 268 -0.02 -3.38 -16.08
CA HIS A 268 0.54 -4.22 -15.01
C HIS A 268 -0.46 -5.22 -14.41
N PRO A 269 -1.68 -4.84 -13.96
CA PRO A 269 -2.68 -5.81 -13.51
C PRO A 269 -3.04 -6.82 -14.60
N THR A 270 -3.17 -6.34 -15.84
CA THR A 270 -3.39 -7.14 -17.05
C THR A 270 -2.31 -8.22 -17.21
N SER A 271 -1.03 -7.85 -17.13
CA SER A 271 0.10 -8.78 -17.27
C SER A 271 0.26 -9.70 -16.06
N PHE A 272 -0.09 -9.21 -14.87
CA PHE A 272 -0.08 -9.98 -13.65
C PHE A 272 -1.02 -11.20 -13.73
N PHE A 273 -2.24 -11.04 -14.27
CA PHE A 273 -3.13 -12.18 -14.53
C PHE A 273 -2.44 -13.26 -15.39
N VAL A 274 -1.85 -12.89 -16.53
CA VAL A 274 -1.16 -13.83 -17.42
C VAL A 274 -0.01 -14.54 -16.70
N ASN A 275 0.84 -13.79 -15.99
CA ASN A 275 1.98 -14.32 -15.27
C ASN A 275 1.55 -15.30 -14.16
N LYS A 276 0.52 -14.97 -13.36
CA LYS A 276 0.03 -15.89 -12.31
C LYS A 276 -0.76 -17.08 -12.89
N PHE A 277 -1.38 -16.94 -14.07
CA PHE A 277 -2.08 -18.04 -14.75
C PHE A 277 -1.09 -19.04 -15.35
N LEU A 278 0.08 -18.59 -15.83
CA LEU A 278 1.19 -19.46 -16.25
C LEU A 278 1.75 -20.23 -15.05
N VAL A 279 2.01 -19.55 -13.92
CA VAL A 279 2.59 -20.19 -12.72
C VAL A 279 1.62 -21.20 -12.07
N SER A 280 0.31 -20.94 -12.10
CA SER A 280 -0.72 -21.86 -11.58
C SER A 280 -1.15 -22.96 -12.58
N GLY A 281 -0.72 -22.88 -13.84
CA GLY A 281 -1.11 -23.81 -14.90
C GLY A 281 -2.56 -23.65 -15.40
N LEU A 282 -3.21 -22.51 -15.13
CA LEU A 282 -4.50 -22.15 -15.75
C LEU A 282 -4.36 -21.90 -17.26
N ILE A 283 -3.19 -21.44 -17.70
CA ILE A 283 -2.79 -21.33 -19.11
C ILE A 283 -1.39 -21.94 -19.30
N SER A 284 -0.98 -22.15 -20.56
CA SER A 284 0.28 -22.82 -20.90
C SER A 284 1.22 -22.01 -21.80
N GLU A 285 0.74 -20.91 -22.39
CA GLU A 285 1.49 -20.03 -23.29
C GLU A 285 1.16 -18.57 -22.95
N PRO A 286 2.11 -17.63 -23.15
CA PRO A 286 1.92 -16.19 -22.97
C PRO A 286 1.01 -15.56 -24.04
N VAL A 287 0.54 -14.34 -23.79
CA VAL A 287 -0.27 -13.54 -24.73
C VAL A 287 0.60 -12.54 -25.50
N ASN A 288 1.43 -11.79 -24.80
CA ASN A 288 2.41 -10.87 -25.36
C ASN A 288 3.66 -10.83 -24.45
N PRO A 289 4.68 -11.69 -24.71
CA PRO A 289 5.89 -11.79 -23.89
C PRO A 289 6.66 -10.49 -23.70
N TYR A 290 6.52 -9.52 -24.61
CA TYR A 290 7.17 -8.21 -24.47
C TYR A 290 6.43 -7.35 -23.44
N PHE A 291 5.09 -7.32 -23.50
CA PHE A 291 4.28 -6.56 -22.54
C PHE A 291 4.36 -7.18 -21.14
N GLU A 292 4.27 -8.50 -21.06
CA GLU A 292 4.47 -9.25 -19.82
C GLU A 292 5.82 -8.91 -19.16
N HIS A 293 6.90 -8.77 -19.94
CA HIS A 293 8.22 -8.43 -19.42
C HIS A 293 8.40 -6.94 -19.03
N ILE A 294 7.85 -5.98 -19.76
CA ILE A 294 7.96 -4.55 -19.36
C ILE A 294 6.99 -4.18 -18.22
N PHE A 295 5.93 -4.97 -18.03
CA PHE A 295 4.93 -4.77 -16.99
C PHE A 295 5.08 -5.72 -15.78
N GLU A 296 5.97 -6.74 -15.78
CA GLU A 296 6.21 -7.58 -14.58
C GLU A 296 7.00 -6.88 -13.47
N VAL A 297 7.63 -5.73 -13.76
CA VAL A 297 8.57 -5.06 -12.85
C VAL A 297 7.86 -4.53 -11.60
N GLY A 298 8.15 -5.14 -10.44
CA GLY A 298 7.72 -4.63 -9.13
C GLY A 298 8.38 -3.29 -8.78
N VAL A 299 7.66 -2.43 -8.05
CA VAL A 299 8.09 -1.06 -7.72
C VAL A 299 8.03 -0.83 -6.20
N ASP A 300 8.96 -1.47 -5.47
CA ASP A 300 9.45 -0.93 -4.20
C ASP A 300 10.84 -0.32 -4.44
N GLU A 301 11.04 0.89 -3.94
CA GLU A 301 12.27 1.65 -4.09
C GLU A 301 12.82 1.93 -2.70
N VAL A 302 14.05 1.50 -2.45
CA VAL A 302 14.63 1.42 -1.09
C VAL A 302 14.77 2.80 -0.45
N HIS A 303 14.99 3.85 -1.25
CA HIS A 303 15.27 5.21 -0.79
C HIS A 303 14.46 6.27 -1.55
N TRP A 304 14.11 7.37 -0.86
CA TRP A 304 13.38 8.50 -1.43
C TRP A 304 14.18 9.34 -2.43
N ASP A 305 15.46 9.02 -2.65
CA ASP A 305 16.36 9.59 -3.65
C ASP A 305 16.91 8.53 -4.65
N ASP A 306 16.25 7.37 -4.80
CA ASP A 306 16.65 6.36 -5.79
C ASP A 306 16.29 6.79 -7.23
N MET A 307 17.09 7.71 -7.77
CA MET A 307 16.90 8.31 -9.09
C MET A 307 17.27 7.38 -10.27
N ASN A 308 17.29 6.05 -10.09
CA ASN A 308 17.72 5.07 -11.10
C ASN A 308 16.67 4.85 -12.20
N LYS A 309 16.75 5.68 -13.25
CA LYS A 309 15.85 5.64 -14.40
C LYS A 309 16.08 4.40 -15.27
N ASN A 310 15.13 3.47 -15.24
CA ASN A 310 14.93 2.53 -16.35
C ASN A 310 14.38 3.33 -17.56
N GLU A 311 15.24 3.62 -18.55
CA GLU A 311 14.85 4.23 -19.82
C GLU A 311 14.08 3.23 -20.72
N MET A 312 12.88 2.85 -20.29
CA MET A 312 11.95 2.02 -21.07
C MET A 312 11.08 2.89 -22.00
N GLN A 313 10.86 2.38 -23.22
CA GLN A 313 9.85 2.93 -24.13
C GLN A 313 8.53 2.20 -23.86
N TRP A 314 7.57 2.93 -23.29
CA TRP A 314 6.23 2.42 -23.02
C TRP A 314 5.42 2.31 -24.33
N PRO A 315 4.61 1.26 -24.50
CA PRO A 315 3.76 1.08 -25.67
C PRO A 315 2.60 2.08 -25.68
N HIS A 316 2.11 2.45 -26.86
CA HIS A 316 1.02 3.40 -27.03
C HIS A 316 -0.28 2.91 -26.38
N VAL A 317 -1.16 3.84 -26.00
CA VAL A 317 -2.40 3.50 -25.28
C VAL A 317 -3.31 2.57 -26.09
N THR A 318 -3.32 2.67 -27.43
CA THR A 318 -4.01 1.72 -28.33
C THR A 318 -3.49 0.29 -28.21
N GLU A 319 -2.16 0.10 -28.13
CA GLU A 319 -1.56 -1.22 -28.02
C GLU A 319 -1.88 -1.87 -26.67
N VAL A 320 -1.89 -1.09 -25.59
CA VAL A 320 -2.28 -1.56 -24.24
C VAL A 320 -3.77 -1.89 -24.18
N LEU A 321 -4.64 -1.12 -24.86
CA LEU A 321 -6.06 -1.46 -25.02
C LEU A 321 -6.25 -2.79 -25.75
N ASP A 322 -5.55 -3.02 -26.86
CA ASP A 322 -5.66 -4.28 -27.61
C ASP A 322 -5.07 -5.48 -26.85
N TYR A 323 -4.04 -5.28 -26.04
CA TYR A 323 -3.56 -6.29 -25.10
C TYR A 323 -4.58 -6.58 -23.99
N ARG A 324 -5.18 -5.54 -23.38
CA ARG A 324 -6.28 -5.68 -22.40
C ARG A 324 -7.46 -6.45 -22.99
N ARG A 325 -7.90 -6.15 -24.21
CA ARG A 325 -8.96 -6.91 -24.90
C ARG A 325 -8.62 -8.39 -25.05
N GLN A 326 -7.38 -8.74 -25.42
CA GLN A 326 -6.93 -10.12 -25.56
C GLN A 326 -6.89 -10.87 -24.21
N VAL A 327 -6.31 -10.25 -23.18
CA VAL A 327 -6.20 -10.83 -21.84
C VAL A 327 -7.57 -10.94 -21.15
N TYR A 328 -8.46 -9.96 -21.32
CA TYR A 328 -9.84 -10.03 -20.83
C TYR A 328 -10.56 -11.27 -21.39
N GLN A 329 -10.48 -11.51 -22.70
CA GLN A 329 -11.12 -12.68 -23.33
C GLN A 329 -10.47 -14.00 -22.88
N LEU A 330 -9.16 -14.02 -22.62
CA LEU A 330 -8.46 -15.19 -22.06
C LEU A 330 -8.95 -15.51 -20.64
N ILE A 331 -8.95 -14.52 -19.74
CA ILE A 331 -9.43 -14.69 -18.35
C ILE A 331 -10.90 -15.10 -18.38
N ARG A 332 -11.73 -14.43 -19.18
CA ARG A 332 -13.14 -14.77 -19.35
C ARG A 332 -13.32 -16.22 -19.79
N SER A 333 -12.54 -16.70 -20.76
CA SER A 333 -12.59 -18.09 -21.22
C SER A 333 -12.21 -19.09 -20.12
N VAL A 334 -11.22 -18.77 -19.27
CA VAL A 334 -10.89 -19.57 -18.07
C VAL A 334 -12.07 -19.58 -17.10
N VAL A 335 -12.68 -18.43 -16.79
CA VAL A 335 -13.85 -18.34 -15.89
C VAL A 335 -15.08 -19.03 -16.49
N GLU A 336 -15.26 -19.03 -17.80
CA GLU A 336 -16.38 -19.70 -18.49
C GLU A 336 -16.21 -21.23 -18.60
N THR A 337 -14.98 -21.76 -18.63
CA THR A 337 -14.72 -23.18 -18.92
C THR A 337 -14.08 -24.00 -17.80
N HIS A 338 -13.42 -23.38 -16.81
CA HIS A 338 -12.68 -24.13 -15.79
C HIS A 338 -13.63 -24.96 -14.89
N PRO A 339 -13.35 -26.25 -14.63
CA PRO A 339 -14.28 -27.14 -13.92
C PRO A 339 -14.47 -26.79 -12.44
N GLY A 340 -13.51 -26.11 -11.82
CA GLY A 340 -13.60 -25.62 -10.43
C GLY A 340 -14.58 -24.46 -10.20
N LEU A 341 -15.48 -24.18 -11.15
CA LEU A 341 -16.61 -23.25 -11.04
C LEU A 341 -17.93 -23.90 -11.52
N GLU A 342 -17.95 -25.22 -11.73
CA GLU A 342 -19.20 -25.95 -11.97
C GLU A 342 -20.10 -25.98 -10.72
N PRO A 343 -21.43 -26.12 -10.86
CA PRO A 343 -22.35 -26.19 -9.72
C PRO A 343 -21.99 -27.32 -8.75
N GLY A 344 -21.59 -26.95 -7.52
CA GLY A 344 -21.13 -27.91 -6.50
C GLY A 344 -19.63 -28.24 -6.56
N HIS A 345 -18.80 -27.33 -7.09
CA HIS A 345 -17.34 -27.41 -6.99
C HIS A 345 -16.83 -27.49 -5.54
N GLU A 346 -15.60 -27.99 -5.36
CA GLU A 346 -14.90 -27.92 -4.07
C GLU A 346 -14.45 -26.49 -3.75
N GLN A 347 -14.30 -26.15 -2.47
CA GLN A 347 -13.87 -24.81 -2.03
C GLN A 347 -12.56 -24.38 -2.69
N ILE A 348 -12.53 -23.16 -3.24
CA ILE A 348 -11.31 -22.56 -3.77
C ILE A 348 -10.45 -22.11 -2.57
N THR A 349 -9.20 -22.57 -2.54
CA THR A 349 -8.24 -22.36 -1.44
C THR A 349 -6.86 -22.00 -1.97
N GLU A 350 -5.91 -21.66 -1.09
CA GLU A 350 -4.50 -21.38 -1.42
C GLU A 350 -3.85 -22.46 -2.34
N GLY A 351 -4.31 -23.71 -2.29
CA GLY A 351 -3.81 -24.83 -3.09
C GLY A 351 -4.53 -25.05 -4.44
N SER A 352 -5.56 -24.26 -4.74
CA SER A 352 -6.34 -24.34 -5.99
C SER A 352 -5.70 -23.50 -7.10
N PRO A 353 -5.66 -23.94 -8.37
CA PRO A 353 -5.21 -23.09 -9.49
C PRO A 353 -6.01 -21.77 -9.60
N LEU A 354 -7.32 -21.82 -9.33
CA LEU A 354 -8.19 -20.64 -9.27
C LEU A 354 -7.83 -19.62 -8.18
N TRP A 355 -6.92 -19.93 -7.24
CA TRP A 355 -6.39 -18.90 -6.34
C TRP A 355 -5.61 -17.82 -7.11
N ALA A 356 -5.02 -18.15 -8.27
CA ALA A 356 -4.40 -17.17 -9.15
C ALA A 356 -5.41 -16.21 -9.82
N LEU A 357 -6.66 -16.66 -10.05
CA LEU A 357 -7.75 -15.78 -10.50
C LEU A 357 -8.12 -14.79 -9.40
N GLN A 358 -8.30 -15.26 -8.16
CA GLN A 358 -8.61 -14.37 -7.03
C GLN A 358 -7.46 -13.41 -6.74
N MET A 359 -6.22 -13.89 -6.75
CA MET A 359 -5.03 -13.06 -6.60
C MET A 359 -4.94 -11.97 -7.67
N GLY A 360 -5.28 -12.27 -8.92
CA GLY A 360 -5.33 -11.27 -10.00
C GLY A 360 -6.41 -10.21 -9.80
N LEU A 361 -7.60 -10.62 -9.36
CA LEU A 361 -8.73 -9.73 -9.06
C LEU A 361 -8.40 -8.75 -7.92
N GLU A 362 -7.92 -9.26 -6.78
CA GLU A 362 -7.58 -8.41 -5.64
C GLU A 362 -6.32 -7.57 -5.91
N HIS A 363 -5.38 -8.07 -6.72
CA HIS A 363 -4.25 -7.26 -7.19
C HIS A 363 -4.71 -6.11 -8.10
N GLU A 364 -5.67 -6.32 -9.00
CA GLU A 364 -6.24 -5.22 -9.79
C GLU A 364 -6.91 -4.17 -8.88
N ARG A 365 -7.52 -4.58 -7.76
CA ARG A 365 -8.07 -3.67 -6.74
C ARG A 365 -7.02 -2.90 -5.93
N ILE A 366 -5.84 -3.48 -5.64
CA ILE A 366 -4.68 -2.72 -5.14
C ILE A 366 -4.29 -1.63 -6.13
N HIS A 367 -4.32 -1.94 -7.42
CA HIS A 367 -3.93 -0.98 -8.47
C HIS A 367 -5.02 0.04 -8.83
N HIS A 368 -6.30 -0.20 -8.52
CA HIS A 368 -7.32 0.86 -8.48
C HIS A 368 -6.92 1.95 -7.50
N GLU A 369 -6.65 1.56 -6.24
CA GLU A 369 -6.29 2.49 -5.17
C GLU A 369 -4.94 3.16 -5.45
N THR A 370 -3.92 2.38 -5.81
CA THR A 370 -2.57 2.89 -6.15
C THR A 370 -2.64 3.90 -7.31
N SER A 371 -3.34 3.59 -8.40
CA SER A 371 -3.47 4.52 -9.54
C SER A 371 -4.11 5.83 -9.11
N SER A 372 -5.18 5.78 -8.30
CA SER A 372 -5.88 6.97 -7.83
C SER A 372 -5.03 7.87 -6.93
N MET A 373 -4.11 7.30 -6.15
CA MET A 373 -3.11 8.05 -5.39
C MET A 373 -2.12 8.75 -6.31
N LEU A 374 -1.61 8.05 -7.33
CA LEU A 374 -0.70 8.66 -8.31
C LEU A 374 -1.42 9.76 -9.12
N MET A 375 -2.72 9.66 -9.36
CA MET A 375 -3.49 10.75 -10.01
C MET A 375 -3.51 12.03 -9.16
N LEU A 376 -3.60 11.94 -7.83
CA LEU A 376 -3.50 13.13 -6.95
C LEU A 376 -2.15 13.85 -7.07
N GLU A 377 -1.05 13.10 -7.22
CA GLU A 377 0.31 13.64 -7.39
C GLU A 377 0.60 14.22 -8.79
N HIS A 378 -0.25 13.95 -9.78
CA HIS A 378 -0.15 14.49 -11.13
C HIS A 378 -0.87 15.85 -11.29
N PRO A 379 -0.48 16.66 -12.31
CA PRO A 379 -1.20 17.88 -12.68
C PRO A 379 -2.69 17.64 -12.91
N VAL A 380 -3.54 18.52 -12.38
CA VAL A 380 -5.01 18.38 -12.45
C VAL A 380 -5.53 18.42 -13.89
N ASP A 381 -4.85 19.12 -14.80
CA ASP A 381 -5.17 19.20 -16.23
C ASP A 381 -4.94 17.88 -17.00
N PHE A 382 -4.37 16.85 -16.37
CA PHE A 382 -4.28 15.51 -16.95
C PHE A 382 -5.58 14.71 -16.83
N PHE A 383 -6.61 15.21 -16.14
CA PHE A 383 -7.80 14.44 -15.81
C PHE A 383 -9.11 15.17 -16.10
N GLN A 384 -10.13 14.40 -16.46
CA GLN A 384 -11.53 14.81 -16.48
C GLN A 384 -12.35 13.69 -15.84
N SER A 385 -13.20 14.02 -14.85
CA SER A 385 -14.11 13.04 -14.25
C SER A 385 -15.10 12.48 -15.29
N THR A 386 -15.44 11.20 -15.17
CA THR A 386 -16.27 10.48 -16.15
C THR A 386 -17.71 10.28 -15.67
N SER A 387 -18.61 9.99 -16.61
CA SER A 387 -20.02 9.66 -16.29
C SER A 387 -20.19 8.37 -15.47
N LEU A 388 -19.21 7.47 -15.50
CA LEU A 388 -19.33 6.13 -14.91
C LEU A 388 -18.78 6.03 -13.48
N LEU A 389 -17.83 6.88 -13.07
CA LEU A 389 -17.30 6.86 -11.71
C LEU A 389 -18.33 7.39 -10.69
N PRO A 390 -18.24 6.97 -9.41
CA PRO A 390 -19.03 7.55 -8.32
C PRO A 390 -18.85 9.07 -8.20
N ASP A 391 -19.77 9.72 -7.49
CA ASP A 391 -19.67 11.15 -7.16
C ASP A 391 -18.72 11.42 -5.97
N TYR A 392 -18.28 12.67 -5.83
CA TYR A 392 -17.66 13.14 -4.59
C TYR A 392 -18.67 13.10 -3.43
N HIS A 393 -18.18 13.03 -2.18
CA HIS A 393 -19.05 13.10 -1.01
C HIS A 393 -19.82 14.44 -0.95
N GLU A 394 -21.12 14.38 -0.62
CA GLU A 394 -22.07 15.52 -0.72
C GLU A 394 -21.68 16.78 0.08
N SER A 395 -20.78 16.64 1.05
CA SER A 395 -20.21 17.77 1.80
C SER A 395 -19.35 18.73 0.96
N LEU A 396 -18.99 18.36 -0.28
CA LEU A 396 -18.08 19.12 -1.13
C LEU A 396 -18.68 20.46 -1.57
N ALA A 397 -18.47 21.50 -0.75
CA ALA A 397 -18.89 22.86 -1.07
C ALA A 397 -18.07 23.43 -2.25
N TYR A 398 -18.73 23.67 -3.38
CA TYR A 398 -18.11 24.27 -4.57
C TYR A 398 -17.97 25.81 -4.49
N ASP A 399 -18.78 26.53 -3.69
CA ASP A 399 -18.57 27.98 -3.50
C ASP A 399 -17.55 28.25 -2.39
N SER A 400 -16.37 28.69 -2.81
CA SER A 400 -15.29 29.17 -1.94
C SER A 400 -15.66 30.25 -0.90
N LYS A 401 -16.82 30.91 -1.02
CA LYS A 401 -17.32 31.88 -0.03
C LYS A 401 -17.88 31.25 1.23
N GLU A 402 -18.30 29.99 1.17
CA GLU A 402 -18.91 29.28 2.31
C GLU A 402 -17.86 28.57 3.19
N VAL A 403 -16.63 28.40 2.68
CA VAL A 403 -15.51 27.81 3.43
C VAL A 403 -14.76 28.88 4.23
N ALA A 404 -14.64 28.68 5.54
CA ALA A 404 -13.92 29.59 6.42
C ALA A 404 -12.42 29.69 6.07
N LEU A 405 -11.91 30.92 5.95
CA LEU A 405 -10.48 31.21 5.83
C LEU A 405 -9.71 30.98 7.14
N HIS A 406 -10.44 31.04 8.27
CA HIS A 406 -9.93 30.81 9.62
C HIS A 406 -10.87 29.83 10.31
N PRO A 407 -10.79 28.52 10.01
CA PRO A 407 -11.71 27.53 10.55
C PRO A 407 -11.58 27.40 12.07
N VAL A 408 -12.70 27.10 12.72
CA VAL A 408 -12.85 26.99 14.17
C VAL A 408 -13.36 25.59 14.54
N ALA A 409 -12.68 24.95 15.50
CA ALA A 409 -13.09 23.65 16.03
C ALA A 409 -14.47 23.74 16.70
N GLY A 410 -15.35 22.79 16.38
CA GLY A 410 -16.77 22.81 16.78
C GLY A 410 -17.68 23.61 15.86
N VAL A 411 -17.15 24.24 14.80
CA VAL A 411 -17.92 24.97 13.77
C VAL A 411 -17.62 24.42 12.38
N ASP A 412 -16.38 24.55 11.91
CA ASP A 412 -15.96 24.14 10.55
C ASP A 412 -15.43 22.70 10.48
N PHE A 413 -15.03 22.16 11.63
CA PHE A 413 -14.57 20.78 11.82
C PHE A 413 -14.86 20.33 13.26
N PRO A 414 -15.07 19.03 13.53
CA PRO A 414 -15.43 18.56 14.87
C PRO A 414 -14.28 18.73 15.88
N VAL A 415 -14.62 18.93 17.15
CA VAL A 415 -13.66 18.82 18.25
C VAL A 415 -13.29 17.35 18.43
N ASN A 416 -12.00 17.03 18.39
CA ASN A 416 -11.52 15.65 18.47
C ASN A 416 -11.27 15.24 19.93
N GLU A 417 -12.30 14.68 20.56
CA GLU A 417 -12.28 14.21 21.95
C GLU A 417 -11.58 12.85 22.08
N PHE A 418 -10.89 12.60 23.20
CA PHE A 418 -10.35 11.29 23.52
C PHE A 418 -11.40 10.38 24.19
N LEU A 419 -11.57 9.16 23.67
CA LEU A 419 -12.42 8.10 24.24
C LEU A 419 -11.56 7.04 24.93
N ASP A 420 -12.00 6.53 26.08
CA ASP A 420 -11.30 5.48 26.82
C ASP A 420 -11.37 4.13 26.08
N VAL A 421 -10.22 3.50 25.85
CA VAL A 421 -10.11 2.12 25.35
C VAL A 421 -9.62 1.23 26.51
N PRO A 422 -10.46 0.31 27.03
CA PRO A 422 -10.11 -0.51 28.19
C PRO A 422 -9.01 -1.52 27.84
N ALA A 423 -8.15 -1.81 28.82
CA ALA A 423 -7.11 -2.83 28.69
C ALA A 423 -7.71 -4.19 28.33
N ALA A 424 -7.24 -4.80 27.24
CA ALA A 424 -7.84 -6.00 26.68
C ALA A 424 -6.85 -6.79 25.81
N LYS A 425 -7.08 -8.09 25.70
CA LYS A 425 -6.39 -8.96 24.74
C LYS A 425 -7.08 -8.89 23.37
N VAL A 426 -6.29 -8.81 22.31
CA VAL A 426 -6.72 -8.99 20.91
C VAL A 426 -6.14 -10.27 20.32
N GLN A 427 -6.83 -10.80 19.32
CA GLN A 427 -6.34 -11.85 18.43
C GLN A 427 -6.29 -11.31 17.00
N ILE A 428 -5.20 -11.58 16.30
CA ILE A 428 -4.91 -11.09 14.95
C ILE A 428 -4.52 -12.29 14.08
N GLY A 429 -5.01 -12.31 12.85
CA GLY A 429 -4.79 -13.38 11.87
C GLY A 429 -6.09 -13.88 11.23
N LYS A 430 -6.06 -14.07 9.91
CA LYS A 430 -7.16 -14.58 9.09
C LYS A 430 -7.26 -16.11 9.22
N PRO A 431 -8.46 -16.69 9.46
CA PRO A 431 -8.63 -18.14 9.41
C PRO A 431 -8.38 -18.65 7.99
N ARG A 432 -7.57 -19.71 7.83
CA ARG A 432 -7.24 -20.28 6.50
C ARG A 432 -8.41 -21.00 5.81
N ASP A 433 -9.50 -21.24 6.53
CA ASP A 433 -10.78 -21.75 6.03
C ASP A 433 -11.84 -20.64 5.82
N PHE A 434 -11.52 -19.37 6.13
CA PHE A 434 -12.40 -18.24 5.86
C PHE A 434 -12.62 -18.10 4.33
N PRO A 435 -13.85 -17.90 3.84
CA PRO A 435 -14.20 -18.20 2.45
C PRO A 435 -14.00 -17.02 1.49
N THR A 436 -12.92 -16.29 1.67
CA THR A 436 -12.49 -15.16 0.84
C THR A 436 -11.10 -15.44 0.28
N PHE A 437 -10.64 -14.62 -0.66
CA PHE A 437 -9.21 -14.46 -0.87
C PHE A 437 -8.53 -13.96 0.42
N GLY A 438 -7.20 -14.09 0.49
CA GLY A 438 -6.37 -13.59 1.56
C GLY A 438 -4.92 -13.43 1.12
N TRP A 439 -4.31 -12.30 1.45
CA TRP A 439 -2.87 -12.12 1.27
C TRP A 439 -2.10 -12.95 2.30
N ASP A 440 -0.88 -13.37 1.95
CA ASP A 440 -0.10 -14.29 2.77
C ASP A 440 0.23 -13.73 4.17
N ASN A 441 0.48 -12.42 4.26
CA ASN A 441 0.74 -11.68 5.50
C ASN A 441 -0.44 -11.61 6.49
N GLU A 442 -1.66 -11.90 6.04
CA GLU A 442 -2.88 -11.90 6.86
C GLU A 442 -3.03 -13.22 7.61
N TYR A 443 -2.44 -14.31 7.09
CA TYR A 443 -2.53 -15.64 7.67
C TYR A 443 -1.47 -15.87 8.74
N GLY A 444 -1.91 -16.49 9.83
CA GLY A 444 -1.12 -16.77 11.02
C GLY A 444 -2.00 -16.59 12.25
N HIS A 445 -1.38 -16.50 13.43
CA HIS A 445 -2.09 -16.18 14.66
C HIS A 445 -1.18 -15.43 15.63
N ARG A 446 -1.64 -14.27 16.08
CA ARG A 446 -0.97 -13.45 17.09
C ARG A 446 -1.97 -13.05 18.18
N GLU A 447 -1.61 -13.29 19.44
CA GLU A 447 -2.24 -12.61 20.57
C GLU A 447 -1.39 -11.39 20.96
N VAL A 448 -2.05 -10.31 21.38
CA VAL A 448 -1.41 -9.14 22.01
C VAL A 448 -2.28 -8.70 23.18
N ASP A 449 -1.67 -8.53 24.35
CA ASP A 449 -2.28 -7.89 25.51
C ASP A 449 -2.05 -6.38 25.43
N VAL A 450 -3.12 -5.59 25.29
CA VAL A 450 -3.07 -4.14 25.07
C VAL A 450 -3.38 -3.41 26.38
N PRO A 451 -2.54 -2.45 26.83
CA PRO A 451 -2.82 -1.65 28.02
C PRO A 451 -3.97 -0.67 27.79
N GLY A 452 -4.56 -0.18 28.88
CA GLY A 452 -5.63 0.81 28.82
C GLY A 452 -5.09 2.16 28.36
N CYS A 453 -5.65 2.70 27.29
CA CYS A 453 -5.27 3.98 26.69
C CYS A 453 -6.51 4.83 26.40
N ARG A 454 -6.33 6.04 25.89
CA ARG A 454 -7.43 6.85 25.33
C ARG A 454 -7.11 7.18 23.89
N VAL A 455 -8.09 7.24 23.01
CA VAL A 455 -7.86 7.42 21.56
C VAL A 455 -8.79 8.50 21.00
N ASN A 456 -8.28 9.36 20.11
CA ASN A 456 -9.07 10.39 19.42
C ASN A 456 -10.33 9.75 18.76
N LYS A 457 -11.52 10.32 19.00
CA LYS A 457 -12.80 9.86 18.47
C LYS A 457 -12.85 9.82 16.93
N PHE A 458 -12.15 10.76 16.30
CA PHE A 458 -12.09 10.93 14.85
C PHE A 458 -10.64 10.80 14.36
N LEU A 459 -10.46 10.48 13.08
CA LEU A 459 -9.19 10.76 12.39
C LEU A 459 -8.86 12.26 12.52
N VAL A 460 -7.58 12.62 12.57
CA VAL A 460 -7.15 14.02 12.62
C VAL A 460 -7.60 14.72 11.34
N SER A 461 -8.41 15.76 11.49
CA SER A 461 -9.00 16.50 10.37
C SER A 461 -8.04 17.54 9.80
N ASN A 462 -8.28 17.99 8.56
CA ASN A 462 -7.52 19.10 7.97
C ASN A 462 -7.55 20.37 8.84
N GLY A 463 -8.66 20.61 9.56
CA GLY A 463 -8.79 21.69 10.54
C GLY A 463 -7.92 21.50 11.79
N GLU A 464 -7.91 20.30 12.38
CA GLU A 464 -7.03 19.99 13.53
C GLU A 464 -5.54 20.06 13.11
N PHE A 465 -5.20 19.60 11.90
CA PHE A 465 -3.84 19.63 11.36
C PHE A 465 -3.36 21.03 10.96
N LEU A 466 -4.28 21.97 10.66
CA LEU A 466 -3.94 23.36 10.30
C LEU A 466 -3.19 24.09 11.43
N ASP A 467 -3.50 23.79 12.69
CA ASP A 467 -2.83 24.44 13.81
C ASP A 467 -1.38 23.96 13.98
N PHE A 468 -1.06 22.71 13.63
CA PHE A 468 0.33 22.23 13.51
C PHE A 468 1.08 22.97 12.39
N VAL A 469 0.43 23.23 11.25
CA VAL A 469 1.01 24.03 10.16
C VAL A 469 1.22 25.50 10.57
N ARG A 470 0.27 26.11 11.29
CA ARG A 470 0.32 27.50 11.77
C ARG A 470 1.42 27.75 12.80
N ASP A 471 1.57 26.83 13.76
CA ASP A 471 2.58 26.93 14.83
C ASP A 471 4.01 26.59 14.35
N GLY A 472 4.22 26.43 13.03
CA GLY A 472 5.54 26.12 12.48
C GLY A 472 5.96 24.68 12.73
N GLY A 473 5.03 23.73 12.83
CA GLY A 473 5.31 22.29 12.97
C GLY A 473 6.21 21.74 11.86
N TYR A 474 6.07 22.25 10.64
CA TYR A 474 6.96 21.96 9.50
C TYR A 474 8.29 22.72 9.54
N LEU A 475 8.50 23.65 10.47
CA LEU A 475 9.71 24.49 10.58
C LEU A 475 10.65 24.06 11.70
N GLU A 476 10.16 23.34 12.70
CA GLU A 476 10.88 22.98 13.92
C GLU A 476 11.37 21.51 13.89
N PRO A 477 12.69 21.26 13.78
CA PRO A 477 13.26 19.91 13.80
C PRO A 477 12.84 19.02 14.98
N THR A 478 12.62 19.56 16.18
CA THR A 478 12.39 18.72 17.37
C THR A 478 11.10 17.89 17.31
N TYR A 479 10.14 18.27 16.47
CA TYR A 479 8.93 17.48 16.28
C TYR A 479 9.14 16.25 15.38
N TRP A 480 10.21 16.15 14.59
CA TRP A 480 10.34 15.11 13.58
C TRP A 480 11.11 13.89 14.09
N SER A 481 11.07 12.78 13.34
CA SER A 481 12.12 11.76 13.41
C SER A 481 13.32 12.21 12.57
N LYS A 482 14.51 11.60 12.73
CA LYS A 482 15.69 11.95 11.92
C LYS A 482 15.38 11.82 10.43
N LEU A 483 14.89 10.64 10.02
CA LEU A 483 14.50 10.35 8.62
C LEU A 483 13.37 11.27 8.15
N GLY A 484 12.36 11.54 9.00
CA GLY A 484 11.26 12.44 8.67
C GLY A 484 11.72 13.88 8.44
N TRP A 485 12.69 14.37 9.20
CA TRP A 485 13.30 15.69 8.97
C TRP A 485 14.15 15.71 7.70
N GLU A 486 14.96 14.67 7.46
CA GLU A 486 15.76 14.49 6.23
C GLU A 486 14.86 14.48 4.98
N TRP A 487 13.80 13.68 4.98
CA TRP A 487 12.74 13.67 3.95
C TRP A 487 12.09 15.04 3.76
N ARG A 488 11.60 15.68 4.84
CA ARG A 488 10.94 16.99 4.78
C ARG A 488 11.86 18.04 4.17
N CYS A 489 13.15 17.99 4.46
CA CYS A 489 14.14 18.94 3.95
C CYS A 489 14.46 18.70 2.48
N PHE A 490 14.59 17.45 2.04
CA PHE A 490 14.75 17.10 0.63
C PHE A 490 13.54 17.53 -0.20
N ARG A 491 12.32 17.19 0.25
CA ARG A 491 11.06 17.57 -0.41
C ARG A 491 10.75 19.08 -0.28
N ASN A 492 11.46 19.81 0.58
CA ASN A 492 11.25 21.23 0.89
C ASN A 492 9.79 21.56 1.26
N THR A 493 9.11 20.61 1.92
CA THR A 493 7.68 20.72 2.25
C THR A 493 7.44 21.59 3.49
N LYS A 494 6.24 22.19 3.54
CA LYS A 494 5.85 23.25 4.49
C LYS A 494 4.41 23.10 5.00
N TRP A 495 3.66 22.16 4.45
CA TRP A 495 2.26 21.81 4.67
C TRP A 495 1.97 20.49 3.93
N PRO A 496 0.86 19.76 4.18
CA PRO A 496 0.56 18.49 3.50
C PRO A 496 0.58 18.61 1.98
N ALA A 497 1.11 17.60 1.27
CA ALA A 497 1.40 17.68 -0.17
C ALA A 497 0.20 18.10 -1.04
N PHE A 498 -1.02 17.70 -0.66
CA PHE A 498 -2.26 17.97 -1.40
C PHE A 498 -2.94 19.31 -1.05
N TRP A 499 -2.35 20.13 -0.17
CA TRP A 499 -2.83 21.48 0.12
C TRP A 499 -2.23 22.49 -0.87
N VAL A 500 -3.08 23.03 -1.74
CA VAL A 500 -2.71 24.01 -2.77
C VAL A 500 -2.74 25.42 -2.17
N GLN A 501 -1.61 26.12 -2.13
CA GLN A 501 -1.52 27.49 -1.59
C GLN A 501 -2.35 28.49 -2.41
N ASP A 502 -3.37 29.08 -1.79
CA ASP A 502 -4.27 30.06 -2.41
C ASP A 502 -4.06 31.45 -1.80
N GLY A 503 -2.89 32.06 -2.04
CA GLY A 503 -2.58 33.40 -1.57
C GLY A 503 -1.07 33.68 -1.43
N PRO A 504 -0.69 34.82 -0.82
CA PRO A 504 0.70 35.11 -0.50
C PRO A 504 1.31 34.03 0.40
N SER A 505 2.60 33.74 0.23
CA SER A 505 3.27 32.74 1.07
C SER A 505 3.28 33.17 2.54
N GLY A 506 3.00 32.23 3.45
CA GLY A 506 2.79 32.52 4.88
C GLY A 506 1.39 33.03 5.25
N SER A 507 0.45 33.14 4.30
CA SER A 507 -0.95 33.51 4.62
C SER A 507 -1.80 32.39 5.23
N HIS A 508 -1.29 31.14 5.24
CA HIS A 508 -2.01 29.92 5.65
C HIS A 508 -3.39 29.73 4.99
N ARG A 509 -3.58 30.31 3.79
CA ARG A 509 -4.74 30.10 2.91
C ARG A 509 -4.47 28.96 1.94
N PHE A 510 -5.38 28.00 1.88
CA PHE A 510 -5.25 26.78 1.08
C PHE A 510 -6.55 26.43 0.36
N LYS A 511 -6.40 25.65 -0.71
CA LYS A 511 -7.41 24.81 -1.38
C LYS A 511 -6.96 23.36 -1.29
N LEU A 512 -7.86 22.41 -1.51
CA LEU A 512 -7.53 20.98 -1.50
C LEU A 512 -7.42 20.44 -2.93
N ARG A 513 -6.38 19.65 -3.22
CA ARG A 513 -6.34 18.78 -4.41
C ARG A 513 -7.27 17.59 -4.13
N ALA A 514 -8.42 17.56 -4.79
CA ALA A 514 -9.24 16.35 -4.93
C ALA A 514 -8.75 15.55 -6.15
N MET A 515 -9.30 14.36 -6.42
CA MET A 515 -8.78 13.45 -7.45
C MET A 515 -8.75 14.06 -8.85
N PHE A 516 -9.80 14.78 -9.26
CA PHE A 516 -9.90 15.43 -10.57
C PHE A 516 -9.97 16.96 -10.53
N ASP A 517 -9.90 17.55 -9.33
CA ASP A 517 -10.20 18.98 -9.11
C ASP A 517 -9.24 19.65 -8.10
N VAL A 518 -9.26 20.99 -8.07
CA VAL A 518 -8.71 21.80 -6.97
C VAL A 518 -9.85 22.59 -6.33
N VAL A 519 -10.31 22.11 -5.18
CA VAL A 519 -11.59 22.48 -4.55
C VAL A 519 -11.40 23.41 -3.34
N PRO A 520 -12.46 24.13 -2.90
CA PRO A 520 -12.44 24.82 -1.61
C PRO A 520 -12.06 23.89 -0.46
N MET A 521 -11.37 24.42 0.55
CA MET A 521 -10.72 23.59 1.57
C MET A 521 -11.72 22.82 2.45
N GLN A 522 -11.58 21.49 2.52
CA GLN A 522 -12.48 20.62 3.27
C GLN A 522 -11.94 20.39 4.69
N TRP A 523 -12.17 21.36 5.59
CA TRP A 523 -11.58 21.36 6.94
C TRP A 523 -12.01 20.17 7.82
N SER A 524 -13.22 19.65 7.62
CA SER A 524 -13.77 18.52 8.37
C SER A 524 -13.38 17.14 7.80
N TRP A 525 -12.79 17.07 6.60
CA TRP A 525 -12.22 15.82 6.04
C TRP A 525 -10.92 15.44 6.78
N PRO A 526 -10.52 14.15 6.76
CA PRO A 526 -9.24 13.72 7.31
C PRO A 526 -8.05 14.44 6.65
N ALA A 527 -7.00 14.69 7.43
CA ALA A 527 -5.73 15.22 6.93
C ALA A 527 -4.94 14.10 6.25
N GLN A 528 -4.85 14.16 4.92
CA GLN A 528 -4.08 13.20 4.13
C GLN A 528 -2.58 13.51 4.23
N VAL A 529 -1.83 12.62 4.88
CA VAL A 529 -0.42 12.81 5.25
C VAL A 529 0.35 11.49 5.24
N ASN A 530 1.68 11.54 5.25
CA ASN A 530 2.52 10.36 5.47
C ASN A 530 2.82 10.12 6.97
N LEU A 531 3.46 8.99 7.29
CA LEU A 531 3.77 8.61 8.67
C LEU A 531 4.68 9.64 9.37
N HIS A 532 5.65 10.21 8.65
CA HIS A 532 6.57 11.21 9.23
C HIS A 532 5.83 12.48 9.67
N GLU A 533 4.87 12.95 8.88
CA GLU A 533 4.00 14.09 9.20
C GLU A 533 3.06 13.76 10.37
N ALA A 534 2.50 12.55 10.42
CA ALA A 534 1.64 12.07 11.50
C ALA A 534 2.38 11.95 12.86
N GLN A 535 3.57 11.33 12.86
CA GLN A 535 4.45 11.26 14.04
C GLN A 535 4.89 12.66 14.51
N ALA A 536 5.13 13.59 13.58
CA ALA A 536 5.50 14.96 13.93
C ALA A 536 4.35 15.76 14.56
N PHE A 537 3.12 15.56 14.10
CA PHE A 537 1.93 16.10 14.75
C PHE A 537 1.79 15.60 16.20
N CYS A 538 2.02 14.31 16.45
CA CYS A 538 1.94 13.75 17.81
C CYS A 538 2.98 14.36 18.76
N LYS A 539 4.23 14.54 18.32
CA LYS A 539 5.29 15.22 19.09
C LYS A 539 5.00 16.71 19.34
N TRP A 540 4.36 17.40 18.41
CA TRP A 540 3.87 18.78 18.64
C TRP A 540 2.72 18.82 19.65
N LYS A 541 1.77 17.87 19.58
CA LYS A 541 0.66 17.74 20.56
C LYS A 541 1.21 17.43 21.95
N GLN A 542 2.29 16.62 22.04
CA GLN A 542 3.04 16.37 23.28
C GLN A 542 3.70 17.64 23.83
N ALA A 543 4.38 18.43 22.99
CA ALA A 543 5.06 19.66 23.41
C ALA A 543 4.10 20.77 23.91
N LYS A 544 2.79 20.62 23.67
CA LYS A 544 1.72 21.49 24.19
C LYS A 544 1.06 20.99 25.48
N GLN A 545 1.29 19.74 25.87
CA GLN A 545 0.69 19.13 27.07
C GLN A 545 1.42 19.58 28.34
N THR A 546 0.69 19.63 29.46
CA THR A 546 1.19 19.98 30.79
C THR A 546 1.20 18.82 31.78
N ASP A 547 0.50 17.72 31.48
CA ASP A 547 0.66 16.43 32.16
C ASP A 547 1.92 15.73 31.64
N ASP A 548 2.91 15.52 32.52
CA ASP A 548 4.19 14.87 32.20
C ASP A 548 4.11 13.34 32.20
N LYS A 549 2.94 12.75 32.49
CA LYS A 549 2.72 11.31 32.63
C LYS A 549 1.93 10.68 31.48
N VAL A 550 1.69 11.41 30.40
CA VAL A 550 1.03 10.91 29.20
C VAL A 550 1.93 11.06 27.98
N VAL A 551 1.84 10.09 27.06
CA VAL A 551 2.53 10.08 25.77
C VAL A 551 1.48 10.08 24.66
N TYR A 552 1.61 11.02 23.72
CA TYR A 552 0.91 10.99 22.44
C TYR A 552 1.73 10.25 21.38
N HIS A 553 1.12 9.23 20.79
CA HIS A 553 1.67 8.45 19.67
C HIS A 553 0.56 8.09 18.67
N LEU A 554 0.91 7.47 17.56
CA LEU A 554 -0.08 6.98 16.59
C LEU A 554 -0.76 5.71 17.08
N THR A 555 -1.79 5.27 16.35
CA THR A 555 -2.46 3.99 16.59
C THR A 555 -1.46 2.82 16.49
N THR A 556 -1.86 1.66 16.99
CA THR A 556 -1.19 0.39 16.67
C THR A 556 -2.19 -0.58 16.08
N GLU A 557 -1.75 -1.59 15.33
CA GLU A 557 -2.63 -2.64 14.80
C GLU A 557 -3.48 -3.28 15.94
N PRO A 558 -2.91 -3.61 17.12
CA PRO A 558 -3.69 -4.05 18.28
C PRO A 558 -4.70 -3.02 18.83
N ILE A 559 -4.36 -1.73 18.89
CA ILE A 559 -5.29 -0.68 19.35
C ILE A 559 -6.42 -0.47 18.33
N HIS A 560 -6.09 -0.48 17.03
CA HIS A 560 -7.06 -0.40 15.95
C HIS A 560 -8.06 -1.58 16.01
N GLN A 561 -7.61 -2.79 16.34
CA GLN A 561 -8.52 -3.92 16.61
C GLN A 561 -9.49 -3.63 17.76
N LEU A 562 -9.03 -2.99 18.85
CA LEU A 562 -9.91 -2.68 19.99
C LEU A 562 -10.97 -1.61 19.68
N MET A 563 -10.72 -0.67 18.77
CA MET A 563 -11.73 0.32 18.35
C MET A 563 -12.92 -0.31 17.60
N ARG A 564 -12.72 -1.48 16.97
CA ARG A 564 -13.72 -2.16 16.13
C ARG A 564 -14.89 -2.76 16.93
N ASP A 565 -16.06 -2.80 16.29
CA ASP A 565 -17.21 -3.53 16.81
C ASP A 565 -16.93 -5.04 16.92
N ALA A 566 -17.68 -5.71 17.80
CA ALA A 566 -17.55 -7.15 18.01
C ALA A 566 -17.83 -7.97 16.73
N LYS A 567 -18.60 -7.43 15.78
CA LYS A 567 -18.85 -8.07 14.48
C LYS A 567 -17.56 -8.13 13.64
N ASP A 568 -16.83 -7.01 13.53
CA ASP A 568 -15.67 -6.87 12.65
C ASP A 568 -14.40 -7.51 13.23
N ARG A 569 -14.39 -7.79 14.54
CA ARG A 569 -13.38 -8.64 15.20
C ARG A 569 -13.65 -10.14 15.09
N SER A 570 -14.84 -10.55 14.65
CA SER A 570 -15.24 -11.96 14.67
C SER A 570 -14.78 -12.72 13.43
N ALA A 571 -14.46 -14.00 13.58
CA ALA A 571 -14.25 -14.94 12.48
C ALA A 571 -15.56 -15.38 11.79
N ASP A 572 -16.72 -14.76 12.09
CA ASP A 572 -17.98 -15.11 11.44
C ASP A 572 -18.06 -14.53 10.02
N VAL A 573 -18.43 -15.39 9.08
CA VAL A 573 -18.70 -15.06 7.67
C VAL A 573 -20.03 -14.31 7.49
N SER A 574 -20.94 -14.36 8.48
CA SER A 574 -22.19 -13.58 8.43
C SER A 574 -21.96 -12.09 8.69
N SER A 575 -20.86 -11.74 9.37
CA SER A 575 -20.53 -10.35 9.77
C SER A 575 -19.67 -9.56 8.78
N ASP A 576 -19.14 -10.21 7.74
CA ASP A 576 -18.17 -9.59 6.84
C ASP A 576 -18.84 -8.80 5.72
N ASP A 577 -18.74 -7.48 5.77
CA ASP A 577 -19.51 -6.59 4.92
C ASP A 577 -19.20 -6.77 3.43
N ILE A 578 -17.96 -7.12 3.06
CA ILE A 578 -17.59 -7.34 1.64
C ILE A 578 -18.21 -8.62 1.04
N LEU A 579 -18.66 -9.57 1.87
CA LEU A 579 -19.45 -10.74 1.45
C LEU A 579 -20.97 -10.48 1.51
N ARG A 580 -21.40 -9.35 2.08
CA ARG A 580 -22.81 -9.07 2.44
C ARG A 580 -23.40 -7.82 1.79
N LEU A 581 -22.59 -6.99 1.14
CA LEU A 581 -23.02 -5.81 0.37
C LEU A 581 -24.21 -6.15 -0.57
N PRO A 582 -25.40 -5.56 -0.36
CA PRO A 582 -26.57 -5.84 -1.19
C PRO A 582 -26.42 -5.37 -2.64
N GLU A 583 -27.03 -6.10 -3.58
CA GLU A 583 -27.12 -5.71 -4.99
C GLU A 583 -27.78 -4.34 -5.14
N GLY A 584 -27.20 -3.46 -5.97
CA GLY A 584 -27.72 -2.10 -6.18
C GLY A 584 -27.52 -1.14 -5.00
N THR A 585 -26.54 -1.40 -4.14
CA THR A 585 -26.14 -0.50 -3.05
C THR A 585 -24.61 -0.35 -2.99
N ASN A 586 -24.12 0.72 -2.36
CA ASN A 586 -22.70 0.90 -2.04
C ASN A 586 -22.45 0.76 -0.53
N MET A 587 -21.18 0.62 -0.13
CA MET A 587 -20.82 0.37 1.28
C MET A 587 -21.24 1.50 2.23
N ALA A 588 -21.19 2.76 1.79
CA ALA A 588 -21.61 3.89 2.61
C ALA A 588 -23.12 3.81 2.93
N ALA A 589 -23.96 3.59 1.92
CA ALA A 589 -25.41 3.46 2.09
C ALA A 589 -25.82 2.16 2.82
N ALA A 590 -25.12 1.04 2.58
CA ALA A 590 -25.46 -0.27 3.14
C ALA A 590 -24.93 -0.50 4.57
N THR A 591 -23.78 0.09 4.92
CA THR A 591 -23.05 -0.24 6.16
C THR A 591 -22.55 0.96 6.96
N GLY A 592 -22.64 2.18 6.41
CA GLY A 592 -22.08 3.37 7.05
C GLY A 592 -20.55 3.46 6.98
N LYS A 593 -19.90 2.79 6.02
CA LYS A 593 -18.44 2.81 5.82
C LYS A 593 -18.11 3.38 4.43
N ASN A 594 -17.27 4.42 4.36
CA ASN A 594 -16.80 4.95 3.06
C ASN A 594 -15.70 4.04 2.50
N LEU A 595 -16.10 2.92 1.89
CA LEU A 595 -15.29 1.86 1.28
C LEU A 595 -15.84 1.52 -0.11
N ASN A 596 -15.20 0.60 -0.84
CA ASN A 596 -15.68 0.00 -2.10
C ASN A 596 -16.02 1.03 -3.18
N TRP A 597 -15.34 2.18 -3.20
CA TRP A 597 -15.67 3.30 -4.11
C TRP A 597 -17.11 3.80 -3.92
N SER A 598 -17.57 3.94 -2.67
CA SER A 598 -18.88 4.56 -2.39
C SER A 598 -18.93 6.03 -2.79
N TYR A 599 -17.78 6.70 -2.73
CA TYR A 599 -17.52 8.05 -3.24
C TYR A 599 -16.12 8.08 -3.86
N ILE A 600 -15.83 9.05 -4.73
CA ILE A 600 -14.46 9.33 -5.23
C ILE A 600 -13.68 10.33 -4.35
N SER A 601 -14.02 10.42 -3.07
CA SER A 601 -13.30 11.23 -2.08
C SER A 601 -13.47 10.73 -0.66
N PHE A 602 -12.66 11.30 0.23
CA PHE A 602 -12.96 11.39 1.64
C PHE A 602 -14.33 12.01 1.91
N SER A 603 -14.82 11.75 3.12
CA SER A 603 -15.98 12.36 3.77
C SER A 603 -15.54 13.12 5.02
N PRO A 604 -16.38 14.02 5.60
CA PRO A 604 -16.12 14.59 6.90
C PRO A 604 -15.97 13.49 7.95
N VAL A 605 -15.00 13.60 8.86
CA VAL A 605 -14.64 12.54 9.82
C VAL A 605 -15.77 12.18 10.80
N ASN A 606 -16.84 12.98 10.83
CA ASN A 606 -18.03 12.81 11.65
C ASN A 606 -19.32 12.61 10.84
N ALA A 607 -19.25 12.41 9.51
CA ALA A 607 -20.43 12.28 8.65
C ALA A 607 -21.08 10.89 8.74
N LEU A 608 -20.28 9.82 8.82
CA LEU A 608 -20.76 8.45 8.86
C LEU A 608 -20.92 7.92 10.30
N PRO A 609 -21.73 6.87 10.52
CA PRO A 609 -21.99 6.34 11.86
C PRO A 609 -20.72 5.83 12.58
N PRO A 610 -20.61 6.02 13.91
CA PRO A 610 -19.54 5.42 14.69
C PRO A 610 -19.81 3.94 15.00
N THR A 611 -18.74 3.25 15.40
CA THR A 611 -18.81 1.98 16.15
C THR A 611 -19.60 2.14 17.47
N ALA A 612 -19.98 1.03 18.11
CA ALA A 612 -20.67 1.03 19.40
C ALA A 612 -19.86 1.66 20.55
N GLN A 613 -18.55 1.89 20.37
CA GLN A 613 -17.67 2.60 21.31
C GLN A 613 -17.57 4.11 21.02
N GLY A 614 -18.11 4.59 19.90
CA GLY A 614 -18.13 6.01 19.52
C GLY A 614 -17.06 6.43 18.52
N PHE A 615 -16.15 5.53 18.10
CA PHE A 615 -15.14 5.83 17.08
C PHE A 615 -15.75 5.85 15.68
N HIS A 616 -15.53 6.94 14.94
CA HIS A 616 -15.84 7.06 13.52
C HIS A 616 -14.62 6.65 12.68
N ASP A 617 -14.85 6.25 11.42
CA ASP A 617 -13.81 5.93 10.43
C ASP A 617 -12.74 4.95 10.95
N VAL A 618 -13.18 3.87 11.60
CA VAL A 618 -12.35 2.68 11.92
C VAL A 618 -12.28 1.71 10.72
N PHE A 619 -13.14 1.92 9.73
CA PHE A 619 -13.11 1.27 8.42
C PHE A 619 -13.57 2.27 7.36
N GLY A 620 -12.75 2.47 6.34
CA GLY A 620 -13.01 3.42 5.27
C GLY A 620 -12.75 4.87 5.62
N ASN A 621 -13.17 5.74 4.70
CA ASN A 621 -12.76 7.13 4.57
C ASN A 621 -11.26 7.22 4.23
N ALA A 622 -10.38 7.01 5.20
CA ALA A 622 -8.93 6.98 5.01
C ALA A 622 -8.28 5.87 5.85
N TRP A 623 -7.22 5.27 5.31
CA TRP A 623 -6.34 4.38 6.06
C TRP A 623 -5.77 5.06 7.31
N GLU A 624 -5.59 4.31 8.39
CA GLU A 624 -4.98 4.79 9.63
C GLU A 624 -3.52 4.29 9.76
N TRP A 625 -2.56 5.22 9.76
CA TRP A 625 -1.14 4.93 10.00
C TRP A 625 -0.87 4.40 11.41
N CYS A 626 -0.15 3.27 11.50
CA CYS A 626 0.23 2.61 12.76
C CYS A 626 1.72 2.76 13.09
N GLU A 627 2.09 2.70 14.37
CA GLU A 627 3.50 2.62 14.81
C GLU A 627 4.14 1.22 14.59
N ASP A 628 3.34 0.20 14.30
CA ASP A 628 3.81 -1.17 14.01
C ASP A 628 4.67 -1.20 12.74
N MET A 629 5.81 -1.88 12.82
CA MET A 629 6.57 -2.27 11.63
C MET A 629 5.87 -3.45 10.95
N PHE A 630 5.84 -3.47 9.62
CA PHE A 630 5.22 -4.58 8.89
C PHE A 630 6.04 -5.86 9.09
N SER A 631 5.36 -6.90 9.57
CA SER A 631 5.99 -8.13 10.05
C SER A 631 5.08 -9.35 9.87
N ALA A 632 5.73 -10.52 9.76
CA ALA A 632 5.08 -11.81 9.66
C ALA A 632 4.29 -12.15 10.93
N LEU A 633 3.08 -12.70 10.78
CA LEU A 633 2.36 -13.31 11.89
C LEU A 633 2.93 -14.71 12.19
N PRO A 634 2.90 -15.21 13.44
CA PRO A 634 3.25 -16.60 13.73
C PRO A 634 2.40 -17.59 12.92
N GLY A 635 3.02 -18.38 12.04
CA GLY A 635 2.31 -19.24 11.08
C GLY A 635 2.04 -18.62 9.70
N PHE A 636 2.63 -17.45 9.42
CA PHE A 636 2.86 -16.93 8.07
C PHE A 636 3.52 -17.98 7.17
N ARG A 637 3.15 -17.97 5.89
CA ARG A 637 3.79 -18.76 4.83
C ARG A 637 3.66 -18.02 3.52
N VAL A 638 4.78 -17.70 2.89
CA VAL A 638 4.88 -17.12 1.55
C VAL A 638 4.03 -17.89 0.54
N HIS A 639 3.20 -17.20 -0.26
CA HIS A 639 2.35 -17.88 -1.25
C HIS A 639 3.16 -18.30 -2.50
N PRO A 640 3.11 -19.57 -2.95
CA PRO A 640 3.98 -20.07 -4.02
C PRO A 640 3.75 -19.45 -5.40
N TYR A 641 2.63 -18.76 -5.64
CA TYR A 641 2.40 -18.03 -6.89
C TYR A 641 2.94 -16.58 -6.85
N TYR A 642 3.21 -16.01 -5.68
CA TYR A 642 3.65 -14.63 -5.52
C TYR A 642 4.52 -14.48 -4.27
N ASN A 643 5.78 -14.90 -4.41
CA ASN A 643 6.69 -15.04 -3.28
C ASN A 643 7.35 -13.71 -2.83
N ASP A 644 7.23 -12.67 -3.63
CA ASP A 644 7.79 -11.34 -3.44
C ASP A 644 6.75 -10.28 -3.02
N PHE A 645 5.53 -10.68 -2.63
CA PHE A 645 4.47 -9.75 -2.22
C PHE A 645 4.62 -9.16 -0.81
N SER A 646 5.11 -9.92 0.16
CA SER A 646 5.21 -9.47 1.57
C SER A 646 6.54 -9.78 2.26
N GLU A 647 7.20 -10.89 1.91
CA GLU A 647 8.52 -11.23 2.47
C GLU A 647 9.58 -10.12 2.27
N PRO A 648 9.69 -9.44 1.10
CA PRO A 648 10.64 -8.34 0.90
C PRO A 648 10.37 -7.10 1.78
N CYS A 649 9.17 -6.96 2.33
CA CYS A 649 8.77 -5.80 3.13
C CYS A 649 8.89 -6.05 4.64
N PHE A 650 9.33 -7.25 5.06
CA PHE A 650 9.75 -7.55 6.44
C PHE A 650 11.19 -7.06 6.68
N ASP A 651 11.46 -5.80 6.34
CA ASP A 651 12.79 -5.18 6.33
C ASP A 651 13.04 -4.26 7.54
N GLY A 652 11.97 -3.85 8.25
CA GLY A 652 12.00 -2.86 9.33
C GLY A 652 11.86 -1.41 8.85
N GLU A 653 11.67 -1.17 7.55
CA GLU A 653 11.52 0.14 6.93
C GLU A 653 10.09 0.40 6.42
N HIS A 654 9.21 -0.60 6.49
CA HIS A 654 7.78 -0.52 6.23
C HIS A 654 6.95 -0.44 7.52
N ASN A 655 5.89 0.38 7.51
CA ASN A 655 4.92 0.50 8.60
C ASN A 655 3.52 0.07 8.16
N VAL A 656 2.75 -0.48 9.11
CA VAL A 656 1.39 -0.97 8.89
C VAL A 656 0.39 0.19 8.73
N ILE A 657 -0.58 0.00 7.83
CA ILE A 657 -1.80 0.80 7.73
C ILE A 657 -3.04 -0.09 7.86
N MET A 658 -4.06 0.40 8.56
CA MET A 658 -5.30 -0.36 8.84
C MET A 658 -6.56 0.39 8.43
N GLY A 659 -7.64 -0.35 8.15
CA GLY A 659 -9.01 0.19 8.01
C GLY A 659 -9.51 0.45 6.58
N GLY A 660 -8.62 0.64 5.59
CA GLY A 660 -9.01 0.96 4.22
C GLY A 660 -9.42 2.43 4.00
N SER A 661 -9.31 2.92 2.77
CA SER A 661 -9.79 4.23 2.34
C SER A 661 -11.08 4.14 1.50
N PHE A 662 -11.64 5.28 1.08
CA PHE A 662 -12.73 5.33 0.09
C PHE A 662 -12.44 4.53 -1.20
N ALA A 663 -11.16 4.45 -1.59
CA ALA A 663 -10.67 3.75 -2.79
C ALA A 663 -10.32 2.27 -2.55
N SER A 664 -10.28 1.82 -1.28
CA SER A 664 -10.08 0.41 -0.93
C SER A 664 -11.33 -0.41 -1.29
N ALA A 665 -11.15 -1.60 -1.87
CA ALA A 665 -12.23 -2.46 -2.33
C ALA A 665 -11.84 -3.95 -2.31
N GLY A 666 -12.79 -4.82 -1.97
CA GLY A 666 -12.54 -6.26 -1.88
C GLY A 666 -11.63 -6.60 -0.70
N ASP A 667 -10.64 -7.47 -0.92
CA ASP A 667 -9.63 -7.79 0.09
C ASP A 667 -8.55 -6.69 0.22
N ASN A 668 -8.39 -5.84 -0.81
CA ASN A 668 -7.63 -4.60 -0.68
C ASN A 668 -8.36 -3.61 0.24
N GLY A 669 -8.05 -3.65 1.54
CA GLY A 669 -8.42 -2.67 2.57
C GLY A 669 -9.87 -2.68 3.06
N ALA A 670 -10.85 -3.07 2.24
CA ALA A 670 -12.25 -3.16 2.68
C ALA A 670 -12.55 -4.42 3.50
N SER A 671 -11.70 -5.46 3.40
CA SER A 671 -11.71 -6.66 4.23
C SER A 671 -11.32 -6.37 5.67
N LYS A 672 -12.08 -6.94 6.62
CA LYS A 672 -11.78 -6.82 8.06
C LYS A 672 -10.43 -7.42 8.47
N PHE A 673 -9.84 -8.28 7.63
CA PHE A 673 -8.54 -8.90 7.85
C PHE A 673 -7.37 -8.17 7.17
N ALA A 674 -7.62 -7.16 6.33
CA ALA A 674 -6.60 -6.49 5.54
C ALA A 674 -5.47 -5.91 6.41
N ARG A 675 -4.21 -6.25 6.08
CA ARG A 675 -2.98 -5.71 6.68
C ARG A 675 -2.08 -5.19 5.56
N TYR A 676 -2.08 -3.88 5.35
CA TYR A 676 -1.28 -3.24 4.30
C TYR A 676 -0.09 -2.48 4.89
N HIS A 677 0.90 -2.20 4.05
CA HIS A 677 2.19 -1.67 4.49
C HIS A 677 2.80 -0.76 3.45
N PHE A 678 3.44 0.32 3.89
CA PHE A 678 4.19 1.23 3.01
C PHE A 678 5.39 1.83 3.74
N ARG A 679 6.44 2.20 2.99
CA ARG A 679 7.55 2.98 3.55
C ARG A 679 7.03 4.35 4.05
N PRO A 680 7.44 4.84 5.25
CA PRO A 680 6.92 6.03 5.95
C PRO A 680 6.80 7.35 5.18
N HIS A 681 7.45 7.44 4.02
CA HIS A 681 7.56 8.66 3.23
C HIS A 681 6.64 8.70 1.99
N PHE A 682 6.03 7.57 1.60
CA PHE A 682 5.05 7.54 0.52
C PHE A 682 3.69 8.08 0.98
N PHE A 683 2.97 8.73 0.06
CA PHE A 683 1.59 9.12 0.28
C PHE A 683 0.65 7.98 -0.08
N GLN A 684 -0.41 7.83 0.72
CA GLN A 684 -1.55 6.95 0.47
C GLN A 684 -2.83 7.74 0.72
N HIS A 685 -4.01 7.13 0.53
CA HIS A 685 -5.28 7.70 1.03
C HIS A 685 -5.39 7.47 2.54
N ALA A 686 -4.38 7.96 3.26
CA ALA A 686 -4.13 7.70 4.67
C ALA A 686 -4.15 8.99 5.47
N GLY A 687 -4.87 8.94 6.58
CA GLY A 687 -4.77 9.87 7.69
C GLY A 687 -4.20 9.16 8.91
N PHE A 688 -4.49 9.68 10.09
CA PHE A 688 -4.04 9.08 11.33
C PHE A 688 -4.92 9.49 12.51
N ARG A 689 -4.71 8.81 13.63
CA ARG A 689 -5.39 9.03 14.90
C ARG A 689 -4.34 9.15 16.01
N VAL A 690 -4.62 9.97 17.02
CA VAL A 690 -3.75 10.11 18.19
C VAL A 690 -4.23 9.18 19.30
N VAL A 691 -3.32 8.39 19.84
CA VAL A 691 -3.47 7.66 21.10
C VAL A 691 -2.82 8.48 22.21
N GLU A 692 -3.46 8.53 23.36
CA GLU A 692 -2.89 8.93 24.64
C GLU A 692 -2.69 7.70 25.52
N GLN A 693 -1.44 7.36 25.80
CA GLN A 693 -1.10 6.31 26.75
C GLN A 693 -0.46 6.93 28.00
N LYS A 694 -0.83 6.43 29.18
CA LYS A 694 -0.17 6.80 30.44
C LYS A 694 1.17 6.10 30.55
N MET A 695 2.17 6.81 31.07
CA MET A 695 3.44 6.22 31.44
C MET A 695 3.28 5.25 32.60
N ASP A 696 4.08 4.19 32.56
CA ASP A 696 4.31 3.28 33.67
C ASP A 696 5.12 4.00 34.79
N ASP A 697 5.18 3.44 36.01
CA ASP A 697 5.80 4.10 37.19
C ASP A 697 7.31 4.41 37.03
N ASP A 698 7.98 3.85 36.01
CA ASP A 698 9.38 4.12 35.65
C ASP A 698 9.56 5.24 34.60
N GLY A 699 8.46 5.82 34.09
CA GLY A 699 8.46 6.85 33.05
C GLY A 699 8.53 6.32 31.62
N THR A 700 8.40 5.00 31.40
CA THR A 700 8.32 4.41 30.07
C THR A 700 6.87 4.15 29.64
N ILE A 701 6.65 3.67 28.42
CA ILE A 701 5.38 3.09 27.98
C ILE A 701 5.60 1.70 27.38
N THR A 702 4.69 0.78 27.70
CA THR A 702 4.55 -0.50 26.99
C THR A 702 3.69 -0.29 25.72
N LEU A 703 4.32 -0.06 24.57
CA LEU A 703 3.61 0.08 23.29
C LEU A 703 3.25 -1.32 22.75
N ALA A 704 1.95 -1.63 22.70
CA ALA A 704 1.44 -2.92 22.24
C ALA A 704 1.31 -2.97 20.71
N THR A 705 2.25 -3.63 20.04
CA THR A 705 2.31 -3.81 18.58
C THR A 705 2.41 -5.29 18.17
N THR A 706 2.19 -5.58 16.88
CA THR A 706 2.38 -6.94 16.31
C THR A 706 3.84 -7.29 16.03
N ASP A 707 4.72 -6.29 15.85
CA ASP A 707 6.13 -6.50 15.52
C ASP A 707 7.02 -6.95 16.70
N VAL A 708 6.58 -6.76 17.95
CA VAL A 708 7.31 -7.25 19.13
C VAL A 708 7.51 -8.76 19.05
N ASN A 709 8.76 -9.23 19.06
CA ASN A 709 9.14 -10.64 18.87
C ASN A 709 8.57 -11.24 17.58
N ALA A 710 8.54 -10.48 16.47
CA ALA A 710 8.13 -11.01 15.18
C ALA A 710 8.98 -12.23 14.76
N PRO A 711 8.35 -13.32 14.27
CA PRO A 711 9.05 -14.47 13.74
C PRO A 711 9.70 -14.15 12.37
N PRO A 712 10.68 -14.96 11.93
CA PRO A 712 11.14 -14.93 10.54
C PRO A 712 10.02 -15.35 9.55
N PRO A 713 10.12 -14.99 8.27
CA PRO A 713 11.26 -14.33 7.63
C PRO A 713 11.37 -12.82 7.90
N TYR A 714 12.59 -12.33 7.79
CA TYR A 714 12.93 -10.91 7.71
C TYR A 714 14.10 -10.74 6.73
N VAL A 715 14.14 -9.63 5.99
CA VAL A 715 15.14 -9.40 4.91
C VAL A 715 16.53 -9.10 5.47
N ASN A 716 16.56 -8.38 6.59
CA ASN A 716 17.75 -8.03 7.34
C ASN A 716 17.74 -8.79 8.68
N GLY A 717 18.89 -8.86 9.36
CA GLY A 717 18.96 -9.39 10.73
C GLY A 717 17.97 -8.66 11.66
N ASN A 718 17.18 -9.44 12.41
CA ASN A 718 15.90 -9.04 13.04
C ASN A 718 15.79 -7.55 13.44
N PRO A 719 15.11 -6.71 12.63
CA PRO A 719 15.02 -5.27 12.87
C PRO A 719 14.01 -4.92 13.97
N PHE A 720 13.02 -5.80 14.19
CA PHE A 720 11.81 -5.57 14.96
C PHE A 720 12.05 -5.44 16.47
N ARG A 721 11.04 -4.97 17.19
CA ARG A 721 11.08 -4.78 18.66
C ARG A 721 11.26 -6.14 19.37
N SER A 722 12.02 -6.14 20.48
CA SER A 722 12.10 -7.29 21.40
C SER A 722 11.40 -6.97 22.72
N SER A 723 10.67 -7.93 23.30
CA SER A 723 10.11 -7.79 24.66
C SER A 723 11.15 -7.96 25.75
N GLU A 724 12.30 -8.60 25.45
CA GLU A 724 13.38 -8.77 26.42
C GLU A 724 14.25 -7.51 26.48
N ARG A 725 13.84 -6.57 27.34
CA ARG A 725 14.71 -5.49 27.83
C ARG A 725 15.56 -6.01 29.00
N VAL A 726 16.87 -6.10 28.82
CA VAL A 726 17.79 -6.15 29.97
C VAL A 726 18.17 -4.71 30.32
N VAL A 727 17.52 -4.18 31.35
CA VAL A 727 17.88 -2.90 31.96
C VAL A 727 19.21 -3.08 32.68
N VAL A 728 20.29 -2.55 32.10
CA VAL A 728 21.65 -2.55 32.67
C VAL A 728 21.82 -1.33 33.58
N SER A 729 20.90 -1.19 34.54
CA SER A 729 21.01 -0.21 35.61
C SER A 729 21.58 -0.88 36.87
N GLY A 730 22.51 -0.18 37.52
CA GLY A 730 23.04 -0.59 38.82
C GLY A 730 22.03 -0.32 39.94
N SER A 731 20.88 -0.99 39.93
CA SER A 731 19.84 -0.93 40.96
C SER A 731 20.25 -1.66 42.24
N ALA A 732 21.46 -1.36 42.72
CA ALA A 732 21.89 -1.69 44.06
C ALA A 732 20.96 -0.99 45.07
N THR A 733 20.02 -1.77 45.61
CA THR A 733 19.50 -1.51 46.96
C THR A 733 20.70 -1.38 47.91
N LYS A 734 20.54 -0.60 48.98
CA LYS A 734 21.62 0.24 49.50
C LYS A 734 22.78 -0.47 50.22
N ASP A 735 22.83 -1.80 50.19
CA ASP A 735 23.78 -2.65 50.89
C ASP A 735 24.38 -3.74 49.97
N GLU A 736 25.66 -4.03 50.22
CA GLU A 736 26.47 -5.16 49.71
C GLU A 736 26.98 -5.20 48.24
N VAL A 737 28.22 -4.71 48.11
CA VAL A 737 29.34 -5.30 47.34
C VAL A 737 29.39 -5.16 45.80
N ALA A 738 30.59 -4.78 45.33
CA ALA A 738 31.03 -4.73 43.92
C ALA A 738 30.24 -3.78 43.00
N GLY A 739 30.57 -2.48 43.08
CA GLY A 739 30.15 -1.47 42.11
C GLY A 739 30.73 -1.72 40.72
N ARG A 740 30.03 -2.53 39.92
CA ARG A 740 30.26 -2.71 38.48
C ARG A 740 29.64 -1.53 37.74
N SER A 741 30.35 -0.97 36.77
CA SER A 741 29.76 -0.01 35.83
C SER A 741 28.80 -0.71 34.86
N CYS A 742 27.96 0.05 34.16
CA CYS A 742 27.14 -0.50 33.09
C CYS A 742 28.01 -1.17 32.01
N GLN A 743 29.22 -0.63 31.74
CA GLN A 743 30.20 -1.23 30.83
C GLN A 743 30.65 -2.62 31.28
N ASP A 744 30.98 -2.80 32.57
CA ASP A 744 31.37 -4.10 33.14
C ASP A 744 30.23 -5.13 33.08
N LEU A 745 28.97 -4.68 32.96
CA LEU A 745 27.77 -5.51 32.82
C LEU A 745 27.47 -5.81 31.35
N PHE A 746 27.61 -4.85 30.43
CA PHE A 746 27.53 -5.10 28.98
C PHE A 746 28.62 -6.09 28.52
N GLU A 747 29.83 -6.00 29.05
CA GLU A 747 30.90 -6.97 28.81
C GLU A 747 30.55 -8.36 29.35
N ASP A 748 29.76 -8.46 30.44
CA ASP A 748 29.30 -9.75 30.99
C ASP A 748 28.15 -10.35 30.19
N LEU A 749 27.24 -9.53 29.68
CA LEU A 749 26.16 -9.94 28.77
C LEU A 749 26.75 -10.44 27.45
N ARG A 750 27.69 -9.68 26.86
CA ARG A 750 28.48 -10.12 25.71
C ARG A 750 29.21 -11.44 25.99
N ARG A 751 29.85 -11.57 27.15
CA ARG A 751 30.53 -12.81 27.58
C ARG A 751 29.55 -13.98 27.71
N LYS A 752 28.28 -13.75 28.09
CA LYS A 752 27.23 -14.79 28.05
C LYS A 752 26.86 -15.19 26.63
N SER A 753 26.70 -14.25 25.69
CA SER A 753 26.52 -14.59 24.26
C SER A 753 27.68 -15.41 23.72
N GLU A 754 28.91 -15.03 24.06
CA GLU A 754 30.14 -15.73 23.67
C GLU A 754 30.19 -17.14 24.30
N GLN A 755 29.84 -17.31 25.58
CA GLN A 755 29.78 -18.62 26.24
C GLN A 755 28.63 -19.52 25.74
N ALA A 756 27.48 -18.95 25.37
CA ALA A 756 26.37 -19.70 24.77
C ALA A 756 26.77 -20.24 23.39
N LEU A 757 27.41 -19.39 22.57
CA LEU A 757 27.94 -19.78 21.26
C LEU A 757 29.06 -20.83 21.38
N GLU A 758 29.99 -20.68 22.32
CA GLU A 758 31.01 -21.69 22.62
C GLU A 758 30.38 -23.02 23.08
N SER A 759 29.32 -22.98 23.89
CA SER A 759 28.62 -24.18 24.36
C SER A 759 27.93 -24.92 23.20
N PHE A 760 27.29 -24.20 22.28
CA PHE A 760 26.70 -24.75 21.05
C PHE A 760 27.76 -25.35 20.11
N VAL A 761 28.90 -24.68 19.96
CA VAL A 761 30.06 -25.20 19.21
C VAL A 761 30.56 -26.52 19.82
N VAL A 762 30.69 -26.60 21.15
CA VAL A 762 31.19 -27.79 21.85
C VAL A 762 30.20 -28.96 21.81
N SER A 763 28.89 -28.71 21.99
CA SER A 763 27.89 -29.78 21.88
C SER A 763 27.85 -30.37 20.47
N SER A 764 27.96 -29.51 19.45
CA SER A 764 27.93 -29.86 18.02
C SER A 764 29.23 -30.50 17.49
N THR A 765 30.26 -30.69 18.32
CA THR A 765 31.59 -31.22 17.90
C THR A 765 32.08 -32.43 18.70
N SER A 766 31.19 -33.05 19.47
CA SER A 766 31.53 -34.15 20.39
C SER A 766 32.20 -35.39 19.76
N ASP A 767 32.13 -35.56 18.43
CA ASP A 767 32.75 -36.66 17.67
C ASP A 767 33.97 -36.26 16.79
N THR A 768 34.40 -34.99 16.76
CA THR A 768 35.50 -34.53 15.89
C THR A 768 36.82 -34.26 16.65
N ALA A 769 37.91 -34.89 16.21
CA ALA A 769 39.25 -34.75 16.80
C ALA A 769 39.96 -33.40 16.48
N SER A 770 39.24 -32.45 15.89
CA SER A 770 39.76 -31.18 15.36
C SER A 770 39.18 -30.00 16.14
N LYS A 771 40.01 -29.01 16.52
CA LYS A 771 39.48 -27.78 17.14
C LYS A 771 38.54 -27.06 16.17
N PRO A 772 37.27 -26.77 16.54
CA PRO A 772 36.38 -25.99 15.70
C PRO A 772 36.84 -24.55 15.54
N LEU A 773 36.36 -23.90 14.48
CA LEU A 773 36.85 -22.59 14.04
C LEU A 773 35.65 -21.67 13.76
N VAL A 774 35.23 -20.93 14.78
CA VAL A 774 34.10 -19.99 14.71
C VAL A 774 34.42 -18.86 13.73
N ALA A 775 33.51 -18.57 12.81
CA ALA A 775 33.61 -17.48 11.85
C ALA A 775 32.45 -16.50 12.07
N ARG A 776 32.76 -15.29 12.54
CA ARG A 776 31.82 -14.16 12.58
C ARG A 776 32.12 -13.22 11.41
N ASP A 777 31.09 -12.60 10.84
CA ASP A 777 31.30 -11.57 9.82
C ASP A 777 32.03 -10.34 10.38
N GLY A 778 32.49 -9.44 9.51
CA GLY A 778 33.26 -8.24 9.83
C GLY A 778 34.70 -8.50 10.33
N THR A 779 35.00 -9.68 10.89
CA THR A 779 36.28 -9.95 11.56
C THR A 779 37.34 -10.65 10.70
N VAL A 780 36.95 -11.32 9.61
CA VAL A 780 37.86 -12.06 8.73
C VAL A 780 37.51 -11.86 7.24
N ALA A 781 38.27 -11.01 6.56
CA ALA A 781 38.11 -10.79 5.12
C ALA A 781 38.10 -12.10 4.31
N ALA A 782 37.11 -12.29 3.43
CA ALA A 782 36.77 -13.55 2.77
C ALA A 782 37.93 -14.24 2.01
N ALA A 783 38.95 -13.49 1.57
CA ALA A 783 40.16 -14.04 0.97
C ALA A 783 40.98 -14.93 1.94
N LYS A 784 40.94 -14.63 3.25
CA LYS A 784 41.61 -15.42 4.31
C LYS A 784 40.83 -16.71 4.58
N LEU A 785 39.50 -16.63 4.65
CA LEU A 785 38.59 -17.78 4.79
C LEU A 785 38.83 -18.82 3.67
N ARG A 786 38.80 -18.38 2.41
CA ARG A 786 39.10 -19.20 1.22
C ARG A 786 40.50 -19.84 1.21
N ARG A 787 41.44 -19.31 2.00
CA ARG A 787 42.81 -19.85 2.15
C ARG A 787 42.91 -20.87 3.28
N GLN A 788 42.07 -20.76 4.32
CA GLN A 788 42.09 -21.65 5.49
C GLN A 788 41.19 -22.90 5.31
N VAL A 789 40.14 -22.83 4.49
CA VAL A 789 39.25 -23.98 4.13
C VAL A 789 39.96 -25.11 3.33
N ARG A 790 41.27 -24.97 3.09
CA ARG A 790 42.15 -25.99 2.48
C ARG A 790 42.88 -26.88 3.49
N CYS A 791 42.61 -26.78 4.79
CA CYS A 791 43.35 -27.49 5.83
C CYS A 791 42.43 -28.09 6.92
N GLY A 792 41.97 -29.32 6.70
CA GLY A 792 41.32 -30.17 7.70
C GLY A 792 39.79 -30.10 7.73
N GLU A 793 39.18 -30.95 8.56
CA GLU A 793 37.75 -30.89 8.89
C GLU A 793 37.47 -29.60 9.66
N ILE A 794 36.66 -28.73 9.07
CA ILE A 794 36.28 -27.44 9.67
C ILE A 794 34.78 -27.47 9.96
N LEU A 795 34.44 -27.25 11.23
CA LEU A 795 33.12 -26.79 11.64
C LEU A 795 33.00 -25.30 11.29
N VAL A 796 31.93 -24.92 10.59
CA VAL A 796 31.53 -23.52 10.45
C VAL A 796 30.29 -23.30 11.31
N VAL A 797 30.34 -22.31 12.21
CA VAL A 797 29.15 -21.79 12.91
C VAL A 797 28.91 -20.37 12.44
N VAL A 798 27.68 -20.08 12.04
CA VAL A 798 27.25 -18.81 11.46
C VAL A 798 25.96 -18.37 12.15
N PRO A 799 25.87 -17.14 12.68
CA PRO A 799 24.58 -16.47 12.85
C PRO A 799 24.07 -16.05 11.47
N SER A 800 22.85 -16.42 11.12
CA SER A 800 22.27 -16.15 9.80
C SER A 800 21.96 -14.63 9.63
N ASP A 801 21.76 -14.04 8.43
CA ASP A 801 21.08 -14.62 7.27
C ASP A 801 21.78 -14.48 5.89
N GLU A 802 22.64 -13.48 5.64
CA GLU A 802 23.00 -13.08 4.26
C GLU A 802 23.80 -14.09 3.38
N ALA A 803 24.54 -15.06 3.94
CA ALA A 803 25.76 -15.54 3.25
C ALA A 803 25.96 -17.05 3.01
N THR A 804 25.21 -17.98 3.61
CA THR A 804 25.70 -19.38 3.74
C THR A 804 24.90 -20.58 3.21
N PRO A 805 23.57 -20.71 3.30
CA PRO A 805 22.88 -21.94 2.85
C PRO A 805 23.23 -22.34 1.40
N ALA A 806 22.94 -21.43 0.45
CA ALA A 806 23.22 -21.61 -0.98
C ALA A 806 24.73 -21.66 -1.35
N VAL A 807 25.64 -21.45 -0.40
CA VAL A 807 27.11 -21.55 -0.60
C VAL A 807 27.67 -22.85 -0.02
N LEU A 808 26.95 -23.50 0.90
CA LEU A 808 27.42 -24.65 1.67
C LEU A 808 26.76 -25.98 1.25
N GLU A 809 25.51 -25.99 0.77
CA GLU A 809 24.70 -27.20 0.51
C GLU A 809 25.38 -28.32 -0.30
N ASP A 810 26.20 -27.99 -1.30
CA ASP A 810 26.90 -28.98 -2.14
C ASP A 810 28.19 -29.58 -1.51
N LYS A 811 28.66 -28.97 -0.42
CA LYS A 811 30.01 -29.18 0.16
C LYS A 811 30.03 -29.47 1.67
N PHE A 812 28.96 -29.12 2.39
CA PHE A 812 28.86 -29.24 3.84
C PHE A 812 27.53 -29.86 4.26
N GLU A 813 27.56 -30.57 5.38
CA GLU A 813 26.42 -31.21 6.04
C GLU A 813 26.03 -30.38 7.26
N LEU A 814 24.74 -30.06 7.42
CA LEU A 814 24.21 -29.41 8.61
C LEU A 814 24.18 -30.42 9.77
N LEU A 815 24.93 -30.14 10.84
CA LEU A 815 24.97 -30.97 12.05
C LEU A 815 23.87 -30.59 13.05
N ALA A 816 23.68 -29.30 13.28
CA ALA A 816 22.77 -28.77 14.29
C ALA A 816 22.33 -27.34 13.98
N THR A 817 21.14 -27.01 14.48
CA THR A 817 20.59 -25.65 14.54
C THR A 817 20.16 -25.40 15.98
N SER A 818 20.43 -24.22 16.51
CA SER A 818 19.94 -23.76 17.82
C SER A 818 19.67 -22.27 17.76
N GLU A 819 18.75 -21.78 18.58
CA GLU A 819 18.73 -20.37 18.94
C GLU A 819 19.82 -20.09 20.01
N VAL A 820 20.43 -18.92 19.96
CA VAL A 820 21.36 -18.39 20.98
C VAL A 820 20.96 -16.94 21.27
N LEU A 821 20.86 -16.59 22.56
CA LEU A 821 20.56 -15.22 22.98
C LEU A 821 21.79 -14.31 22.81
N VAL A 822 21.63 -13.25 22.03
CA VAL A 822 22.64 -12.23 21.78
C VAL A 822 22.19 -10.90 22.39
N PHE A 823 23.09 -10.28 23.15
CA PHE A 823 22.85 -9.02 23.84
C PHE A 823 23.51 -7.87 23.08
N THR A 824 22.71 -6.97 22.52
CA THR A 824 23.16 -5.79 21.76
C THR A 824 22.85 -4.53 22.52
N GLN A 825 23.86 -3.72 22.82
CA GLN A 825 23.70 -2.46 23.56
C GLN A 825 22.98 -1.42 22.69
N GLU A 826 21.83 -0.92 23.17
CA GLU A 826 21.03 0.11 22.48
C GLU A 826 21.31 1.52 23.02
N SER A 827 21.64 1.64 24.30
CA SER A 827 21.89 2.92 24.97
C SER A 827 23.00 2.83 26.01
N ALA A 828 23.22 3.89 26.80
CA ALA A 828 24.14 3.87 27.93
C ALA A 828 23.70 2.93 29.08
N THR A 829 22.45 2.47 29.08
CA THR A 829 21.80 1.73 30.18
C THR A 829 20.96 0.52 29.74
N GLU A 830 20.80 0.28 28.43
CA GLU A 830 19.90 -0.75 27.90
C GLU A 830 20.60 -1.66 26.88
N ALA A 831 20.24 -2.94 26.89
CA ALA A 831 20.54 -3.89 25.82
C ALA A 831 19.27 -4.61 25.34
N ARG A 832 19.12 -4.69 24.01
CA ARG A 832 18.20 -5.61 23.33
C ARG A 832 18.72 -7.03 23.52
N VAL A 833 17.83 -7.98 23.83
CA VAL A 833 18.11 -9.40 23.60
C VAL A 833 17.45 -9.82 22.29
N THR A 834 18.23 -10.42 21.40
CA THR A 834 17.76 -11.12 20.19
C THR A 834 18.02 -12.60 20.32
N ALA A 835 17.06 -13.44 19.92
CA ALA A 835 17.32 -14.84 19.64
C ALA A 835 17.88 -14.94 18.23
N GLU A 836 19.18 -15.24 18.10
CA GLU A 836 19.82 -15.49 16.80
C GLU A 836 19.81 -16.99 16.51
N THR A 837 19.38 -17.37 15.30
CA THR A 837 19.52 -18.75 14.83
C THR A 837 20.97 -19.00 14.42
N VAL A 838 21.63 -19.91 15.11
CA VAL A 838 22.99 -20.37 14.78
C VAL A 838 22.95 -21.77 14.19
N THR A 839 23.66 -21.95 13.07
CA THR A 839 23.74 -23.23 12.37
C THR A 839 25.18 -23.75 12.35
N ALA A 840 25.36 -25.05 12.56
CA ALA A 840 26.65 -25.72 12.65
C ALA A 840 26.85 -26.68 11.47
N TRP A 841 27.87 -26.43 10.63
CA TRP A 841 28.09 -27.14 9.37
C TRP A 841 29.43 -27.87 9.34
N LYS A 842 29.45 -29.12 8.85
CA LYS A 842 30.65 -29.96 8.67
C LYS A 842 31.01 -30.09 7.19
N LYS A 843 32.27 -29.83 6.82
CA LYS A 843 32.75 -30.06 5.44
C LYS A 843 32.71 -31.56 5.08
N ILE A 844 32.01 -31.92 4.01
CA ILE A 844 31.91 -33.30 3.48
C ILE A 844 32.55 -33.49 2.10
N ARG A 845 32.79 -32.41 1.34
CA ARG A 845 33.48 -32.43 0.03
C ARG A 845 34.40 -31.23 -0.13
N ASP A 846 35.54 -31.45 -0.79
CA ASP A 846 36.69 -30.51 -0.77
C ASP A 846 36.47 -29.25 -1.64
#